data_AF-A0A9J7ZB64-F1
#
_entry.id   AF-A0A9J7ZB64-F1
#
_cell.length_a   1.000
_cell.length_b   1.000
_cell.length_c   1.000
_cell.angle_alpha   90.00
_cell.angle_beta   90.00
_cell.angle_gamma   90.00
#
_symmetry.space_group_name_H-M   'P 1'
#
loop_
_entity.id
_entity.type
_entity.pdbx_description
1 polymer ?
#
loop_
_entity_poly.entity_id
_entity_poly.type
_entity_poly.pdbx_seq_one_letter_code
_entity_poly.pdbx_strand_id
1 'polypeptide(L)'
;MSREGTSVFCLNNTSVTVSLNKHDQPVNDELQRVKDQLKTSMKNKYERLFEGLKPQENKSLLSRIYTQLYIIEGEREGVNEEHEVLQMEKTARTQYSQDTPICYNDIFKASAEAGCEEKDQIKTVLTKGIAGIGKTISVHKFILDWAEGKANQDVDFMFVLPFRELNLIRDHQYSLHRLLLDFHPELHDLDWIYEKCKVVFIFDGLDESRITLMFSDDQKVCGVTETSSVAVLMSKLMKGELLPSALIWITSRPAAANQIPSKYINRLTEIQGFNEPQKEEYFRKRISDQHQASRIISHIRRARTLHIMCHIPIFCWISSTVLQMLLKEDLSAEIPQTLTEMYIHFLLIQINMRNQKYEERDPEKLLQSNREVIVKLAEVAFKQLMKGNVMFYEKDLTESGIDITDASVYSGICTEIFKEESVIHQRKVYCFIHLSVQEFLAAFYVFYYYIIKNDNTLQYLDQVHDLHRDTVNKALKSENGHLDLFLRFLLGISLESNQKLLKDLLTHTVNSSESIKKTSQYIKERIKTDKNLPTERSINLFLCLLEMKDQTLYKEIQDFLKSDKQRKSEKLTPAQCSSITYMLQMSEEVLDELDLKKYNTSEEGRRRLIPAVSNCRKVLLAGCNLSRHSCEIVVSALQSLNSPLRELDLSNNDLQDTGVKMLSDALKSTNCKLEILRLSGCMVTEVGCCYLASVLRSTSHLKELDLSYNYPGESGVKLLTDRLSDPNCTLKKLSVDHSEVFRITPGLQKYAETPGQDAELRVLKNPT
;
A
#
# COMPACT_ATOMS: atom_id res chain seq x y z
N MET A 1 17.06 46.66 53.68
CA MET A 1 16.92 46.68 55.15
C MET A 1 16.32 45.34 55.59
N SER A 2 16.82 44.80 56.72
CA SER A 2 16.51 43.50 57.40
C SER A 2 16.78 42.22 56.58
N ARG A 3 17.80 41.34 56.81
CA ARG A 3 18.31 40.61 58.02
C ARG A 3 17.19 39.85 58.74
N GLU A 4 17.25 38.55 59.11
CA GLU A 4 18.36 37.65 59.51
C GLU A 4 17.84 36.20 59.70
N GLY A 5 18.77 35.22 59.77
CA GLY A 5 18.69 33.93 60.48
C GLY A 5 17.93 32.76 59.82
N THR A 6 18.41 31.50 59.76
CA THR A 6 19.31 30.79 60.70
C THR A 6 19.96 29.55 60.06
N SER A 7 21.18 29.25 60.51
CA SER A 7 22.13 28.14 60.24
C SER A 7 21.62 26.74 60.67
N VAL A 8 22.22 25.59 60.28
CA VAL A 8 23.39 24.92 60.92
C VAL A 8 23.80 23.62 60.17
N PHE A 9 25.11 23.49 59.88
CA PHE A 9 26.07 22.33 59.86
C PHE A 9 25.63 20.94 59.33
N CYS A 10 26.44 20.19 58.55
CA CYS A 10 27.80 19.71 58.87
C CYS A 10 28.72 19.51 57.65
N LEU A 11 30.00 19.79 57.90
CA LEU A 11 31.18 19.49 57.09
C LEU A 11 31.51 18.00 57.09
N ASN A 12 31.99 17.48 55.96
CA ASN A 12 33.07 16.50 55.94
C ASN A 12 33.97 16.78 54.74
N ASN A 13 35.17 17.28 55.05
CA ASN A 13 36.28 17.45 54.14
C ASN A 13 36.96 16.09 53.92
N THR A 14 37.05 15.68 52.66
CA THR A 14 38.22 14.93 52.17
C THR A 14 38.63 15.56 50.84
N SER A 15 39.73 16.29 50.89
CA SER A 15 40.40 16.93 49.78
C SER A 15 41.00 15.89 48.84
N VAL A 16 40.55 15.84 47.59
CA VAL A 16 41.36 15.37 46.46
C VAL A 16 41.23 16.41 45.35
N THR A 17 42.35 17.09 45.13
CA THR A 17 42.72 17.98 44.01
C THR A 17 41.74 18.07 42.84
N VAL A 18 41.05 19.22 42.73
CA VAL A 18 40.44 19.68 41.48
C VAL A 18 41.56 20.18 40.57
N SER A 19 41.98 19.34 39.62
CA SER A 19 42.65 19.81 38.42
C SER A 19 41.61 20.50 37.54
N LEU A 20 41.72 21.81 37.42
CA LEU A 20 40.96 22.66 36.51
C LEU A 20 41.17 22.21 35.05
N ASN A 21 40.29 21.37 34.51
CA ASN A 21 40.11 21.27 33.05
C ASN A 21 39.18 22.39 32.59
N LYS A 22 39.72 23.62 32.52
CA LYS A 22 39.06 24.78 31.88
C LYS A 22 39.25 24.81 30.35
N HIS A 23 39.86 23.78 29.76
CA HIS A 23 40.16 23.73 28.32
C HIS A 23 39.10 23.02 27.45
N ASP A 24 38.12 22.32 28.03
CA ASP A 24 37.08 21.59 27.26
C ASP A 24 35.69 22.27 27.23
N GLN A 25 35.46 23.32 28.03
CA GLN A 25 34.17 24.03 28.07
C GLN A 25 33.78 24.77 26.77
N PRO A 26 34.67 25.54 26.10
CA PRO A 26 34.26 26.34 24.94
C PRO A 26 33.91 25.49 23.71
N VAL A 27 34.61 24.36 23.51
CA VAL A 27 34.36 23.42 22.40
C VAL A 27 33.02 22.69 22.59
N ASN A 28 32.66 22.37 23.83
CA ASN A 28 31.40 21.71 24.14
C ASN A 28 30.20 22.65 24.00
N ASP A 29 30.36 23.92 24.39
CA ASP A 29 29.34 24.96 24.21
C ASP A 29 29.11 25.27 22.71
N GLU A 30 30.17 25.30 21.90
CA GLU A 30 30.08 25.50 20.45
C GLU A 30 29.44 24.31 19.73
N LEU A 31 29.85 23.09 20.08
CA LEU A 31 29.25 21.86 19.57
C LEU A 31 27.75 21.79 19.89
N GLN A 32 27.35 22.15 21.11
CA GLN A 32 25.94 22.16 21.50
C GLN A 32 25.15 23.23 20.72
N ARG A 33 25.72 24.44 20.54
CA ARG A 33 25.08 25.49 19.71
C ARG A 33 24.81 25.01 18.29
N VAL A 34 25.77 24.34 17.65
CA VAL A 34 25.60 23.87 16.26
C VAL A 34 24.60 22.71 16.19
N LYS A 35 24.57 21.81 17.17
CA LYS A 35 23.52 20.78 17.26
C LYS A 35 22.12 21.41 17.32
N ASP A 36 21.95 22.44 18.15
CA ASP A 36 20.66 23.13 18.31
C ASP A 36 20.25 23.91 17.06
N GLN A 37 21.22 24.55 16.38
CA GLN A 37 20.99 25.21 15.09
C GLN A 37 20.57 24.22 14.01
N LEU A 38 21.27 23.09 13.88
CA LEU A 38 20.94 22.05 12.92
C LEU A 38 19.54 21.47 13.20
N LYS A 39 19.22 21.14 14.46
CA LYS A 39 17.87 20.67 14.83
C LYS A 39 16.80 21.71 14.47
N THR A 40 17.06 22.99 14.73
CA THR A 40 16.12 24.07 14.38
C THR A 40 15.92 24.20 12.87
N SER A 41 17.01 24.13 12.09
CA SER A 41 16.96 24.16 10.63
C SER A 41 16.17 22.97 10.07
N MET A 42 16.47 21.76 10.55
CA MET A 42 15.80 20.52 10.17
C MET A 42 14.31 20.55 10.52
N LYS A 43 13.96 21.04 11.71
CA LYS A 43 12.57 21.26 12.09
C LYS A 43 11.89 22.20 11.08
N ASN A 44 12.46 23.37 10.82
CA ASN A 44 11.87 24.35 9.90
C ASN A 44 11.73 23.81 8.47
N LYS A 45 12.68 22.99 8.01
CA LYS A 45 12.70 22.37 6.68
C LYS A 45 11.62 21.29 6.53
N TYR A 46 11.39 20.47 7.54
CA TYR A 46 10.52 19.27 7.44
C TYR A 46 9.21 19.33 8.22
N GLU A 47 8.97 20.37 9.04
CA GLU A 47 7.74 20.53 9.84
C GLU A 47 6.49 20.70 8.95
N ARG A 48 6.65 21.22 7.73
CA ARG A 48 5.53 21.58 6.84
C ARG A 48 5.61 20.84 5.51
N LEU A 49 4.50 20.24 5.09
CA LEU A 49 4.38 19.70 3.73
C LEU A 49 3.83 20.77 2.79
N PHE A 50 4.43 20.86 1.59
CA PHE A 50 3.89 21.67 0.52
C PHE A 50 2.88 20.83 -0.27
N GLU A 51 1.60 21.18 -0.16
CA GLU A 51 0.50 20.42 -0.79
C GLU A 51 0.00 21.07 -2.10
N GLY A 52 0.74 22.00 -2.69
CA GLY A 52 0.32 22.74 -3.89
C GLY A 52 -0.83 23.73 -3.68
N LEU A 53 -1.47 23.74 -2.51
CA LEU A 53 -2.52 24.67 -2.10
C LEU A 53 -1.86 25.94 -1.53
N LYS A 54 -2.06 27.11 -2.17
CA LYS A 54 -1.65 28.49 -1.78
C LYS A 54 -0.36 28.65 -0.92
N PRO A 55 0.72 29.29 -1.41
CA PRO A 55 2.02 29.38 -0.73
C PRO A 55 2.05 30.00 0.68
N GLN A 56 1.06 30.81 1.06
CA GLN A 56 1.08 31.57 2.32
C GLN A 56 0.04 31.15 3.38
N GLU A 57 -0.98 30.35 3.04
CA GLU A 57 -2.04 29.98 4.00
C GLU A 57 -2.23 28.47 4.23
N ASN A 58 -1.70 27.58 3.37
CA ASN A 58 -2.00 26.14 3.42
C ASN A 58 -0.75 25.24 3.52
N LYS A 59 0.19 25.58 4.41
CA LYS A 59 1.21 24.62 4.82
C LYS A 59 0.65 23.76 5.95
N SER A 60 0.33 22.50 5.66
CA SER A 60 -0.09 21.55 6.68
C SER A 60 1.11 21.14 7.53
N LEU A 61 0.94 21.16 8.85
CA LEU A 61 1.95 20.63 9.75
C LEU A 61 2.01 19.11 9.56
N LEU A 62 3.19 18.59 9.23
CA LEU A 62 3.40 17.16 9.02
C LEU A 62 2.94 16.38 10.26
N SER A 63 3.25 16.86 11.46
CA SER A 63 2.83 16.25 12.73
C SER A 63 1.32 16.11 12.89
N ARG A 64 0.53 16.98 12.24
CA ARG A 64 -0.94 16.97 12.30
C ARG A 64 -1.55 15.92 11.38
N ILE A 65 -0.96 15.70 10.20
CA ILE A 65 -1.50 14.82 9.15
C ILE A 65 -0.80 13.47 9.05
N TYR A 66 0.41 13.35 9.63
CA TYR A 66 1.18 12.12 9.57
C TYR A 66 0.41 10.98 10.21
N THR A 67 0.30 9.91 9.44
CA THR A 67 -0.28 8.64 9.85
C THR A 67 0.84 7.61 9.74
N GLN A 68 1.02 6.83 10.80
CA GLN A 68 2.09 5.84 10.85
C GLN A 68 1.96 4.88 9.67
N LEU A 69 3.03 4.67 8.91
CA LEU A 69 3.04 3.64 7.87
C LEU A 69 3.29 2.27 8.47
N TYR A 70 2.68 1.24 7.89
CA TYR A 70 3.00 -0.14 8.21
C TYR A 70 4.33 -0.52 7.52
N ILE A 71 5.37 -0.77 8.33
CA ILE A 71 6.72 -1.13 7.87
C ILE A 71 7.04 -2.50 8.44
N ILE A 72 7.63 -3.37 7.64
CA ILE A 72 7.99 -4.74 8.03
C ILE A 72 9.50 -4.96 7.88
N GLU A 73 10.06 -5.86 8.69
CA GLU A 73 11.42 -6.38 8.50
C GLU A 73 11.42 -7.46 7.40
N GLY A 74 12.40 -7.39 6.49
CA GLY A 74 12.50 -8.25 5.32
C GLY A 74 11.80 -7.69 4.08
N GLU A 75 11.58 -8.56 3.09
CA GLU A 75 10.81 -8.28 1.88
C GLU A 75 9.82 -9.41 1.62
N ARG A 76 8.62 -9.07 1.13
CA ARG A 76 7.56 -10.07 0.92
C ARG A 76 7.74 -10.94 -0.33
N GLU A 77 8.47 -10.47 -1.35
CA GLU A 77 8.93 -11.23 -2.52
C GLU A 77 9.90 -10.35 -3.36
N GLY A 78 10.70 -10.94 -4.25
CA GLY A 78 11.85 -10.31 -4.93
C GLY A 78 11.55 -9.09 -5.82
N VAL A 79 12.54 -8.64 -6.61
CA VAL A 79 12.45 -7.43 -7.46
C VAL A 79 11.22 -7.51 -8.38
N ASN A 80 10.14 -6.83 -8.00
CA ASN A 80 8.88 -6.85 -8.75
C ASN A 80 8.83 -5.68 -9.74
N GLU A 81 8.83 -6.01 -11.03
CA GLU A 81 8.80 -5.04 -12.14
C GLU A 81 7.38 -4.63 -12.56
N GLU A 82 6.34 -5.13 -11.88
CA GLU A 82 4.93 -4.86 -12.18
C GLU A 82 4.48 -3.43 -11.82
N HIS A 83 3.43 -2.96 -12.49
CA HIS A 83 2.82 -1.65 -12.22
C HIS A 83 2.28 -1.52 -10.78
N GLU A 84 2.41 -0.34 -10.16
CA GLU A 84 2.12 -0.12 -8.73
C GLU A 84 0.69 -0.47 -8.34
N VAL A 85 -0.27 -0.09 -9.18
CA VAL A 85 -1.69 -0.42 -8.97
C VAL A 85 -1.92 -1.95 -8.96
N LEU A 86 -1.21 -2.69 -9.83
CA LEU A 86 -1.30 -4.15 -9.84
C LEU A 86 -0.71 -4.77 -8.57
N GLN A 87 0.42 -4.23 -8.10
CA GLN A 87 1.04 -4.68 -6.85
C GLN A 87 0.09 -4.50 -5.66
N MET A 88 -0.58 -3.35 -5.56
CA MET A 88 -1.57 -3.12 -4.50
C MET A 88 -2.76 -4.06 -4.60
N GLU A 89 -3.29 -4.24 -5.80
CA GLU A 89 -4.41 -5.14 -6.06
C GLU A 89 -4.03 -6.59 -5.72
N LYS A 90 -2.77 -6.99 -5.88
CA LYS A 90 -2.23 -8.28 -5.43
C LYS A 90 -2.06 -8.34 -3.92
N THR A 91 -1.43 -7.35 -3.28
CA THR A 91 -1.23 -7.32 -1.82
C THR A 91 -2.55 -7.35 -1.05
N ALA A 92 -3.61 -6.74 -1.58
CA ALA A 92 -4.96 -6.86 -1.02
C ALA A 92 -5.49 -8.32 -1.00
N ARG A 93 -4.93 -9.21 -1.83
CA ARG A 93 -5.28 -10.64 -1.95
C ARG A 93 -4.37 -11.54 -1.11
N THR A 94 -3.10 -11.14 -0.91
CA THR A 94 -2.06 -11.91 -0.20
C THR A 94 -1.69 -11.24 1.13
N GLN A 95 -2.53 -11.41 2.16
CA GLN A 95 -2.13 -11.08 3.53
C GLN A 95 -1.48 -12.30 4.18
N TYR A 96 -0.15 -12.30 4.27
CA TYR A 96 0.62 -13.28 5.03
C TYR A 96 0.82 -12.77 6.47
N SER A 97 0.57 -13.64 7.45
CA SER A 97 0.54 -13.30 8.88
C SER A 97 1.89 -13.49 9.60
N GLN A 98 3.02 -13.39 8.88
CA GLN A 98 4.36 -13.61 9.45
C GLN A 98 5.29 -12.38 9.38
N ASP A 99 4.76 -11.19 9.09
CA ASP A 99 5.61 -10.00 9.11
C ASP A 99 6.03 -9.63 10.53
N THR A 100 7.28 -9.18 10.67
CA THR A 100 7.74 -8.52 11.90
C THR A 100 7.58 -7.01 11.71
N PRO A 101 6.55 -6.37 12.30
CA PRO A 101 6.35 -4.94 12.13
C PRO A 101 7.45 -4.16 12.84
N ILE A 102 7.96 -3.12 12.18
CA ILE A 102 8.99 -2.21 12.72
C ILE A 102 8.42 -0.80 12.79
N CYS A 103 8.62 -0.13 13.93
CA CYS A 103 8.42 1.31 14.02
C CYS A 103 9.60 2.02 13.34
N TYR A 104 9.32 3.02 12.50
CA TYR A 104 10.36 3.83 11.85
C TYR A 104 11.37 4.47 12.82
N ASN A 105 10.95 4.82 14.04
CA ASN A 105 11.86 5.34 15.07
C ASN A 105 12.77 4.25 15.67
N ASP A 106 12.46 2.97 15.46
CA ASP A 106 13.22 1.83 15.96
C ASP A 106 14.01 1.12 14.85
N ILE A 107 14.15 1.76 13.68
CA ILE A 107 14.70 1.12 12.48
C ILE A 107 16.15 0.62 12.66
N PHE A 108 16.92 1.29 13.53
CA PHE A 108 18.29 0.92 13.90
C PHE A 108 18.39 0.10 15.20
N LYS A 109 17.28 -0.19 15.89
CA LYS A 109 17.29 -0.98 17.13
C LYS A 109 17.21 -2.47 16.83
N ALA A 110 18.02 -3.27 17.52
CA ALA A 110 17.96 -4.73 17.42
C ALA A 110 16.60 -5.26 17.92
N SER A 111 16.06 -6.31 17.28
CA SER A 111 14.81 -6.92 17.73
C SER A 111 15.03 -7.67 19.05
N ALA A 112 14.20 -7.37 20.05
CA ALA A 112 14.24 -8.01 21.37
C ALA A 112 13.59 -9.40 21.33
N GLU A 113 14.16 -10.34 20.58
CA GLU A 113 13.76 -11.75 20.68
C GLU A 113 14.61 -12.43 21.76
N ALA A 114 13.93 -12.97 22.77
CA ALA A 114 14.55 -13.69 23.87
C ALA A 114 15.20 -14.99 23.35
N GLY A 115 16.53 -15.04 23.34
CA GLY A 115 17.29 -16.28 23.12
C GLY A 115 18.36 -16.27 22.02
N CYS A 116 18.56 -15.16 21.29
CA CYS A 116 19.65 -15.05 20.32
C CYS A 116 20.81 -14.23 20.89
N GLU A 117 22.02 -14.81 20.82
CA GLU A 117 23.30 -14.15 21.10
C GLU A 117 23.43 -12.83 20.32
N GLU A 118 24.15 -11.85 20.89
CA GLU A 118 24.31 -10.46 20.43
C GLU A 118 24.20 -10.29 18.90
N LYS A 119 23.02 -9.88 18.41
CA LYS A 119 22.85 -9.50 16.99
C LYS A 119 23.79 -8.32 16.71
N ASP A 120 24.61 -8.43 15.66
CA ASP A 120 25.48 -7.36 15.15
C ASP A 120 24.76 -6.00 15.14
N GLN A 121 25.47 -4.94 15.51
CA GLN A 121 24.93 -3.58 15.50
C GLN A 121 24.38 -3.23 14.11
N ILE A 122 23.11 -2.83 14.05
CA ILE A 122 22.43 -2.50 12.79
C ILE A 122 22.92 -1.13 12.32
N LYS A 123 23.88 -1.12 11.39
CA LYS A 123 24.48 0.12 10.85
C LYS A 123 23.75 0.63 9.62
N THR A 124 23.53 -0.22 8.62
CA THR A 124 22.93 0.16 7.34
C THR A 124 21.56 -0.48 7.18
N VAL A 125 20.54 0.35 6.99
CA VAL A 125 19.17 -0.05 6.69
C VAL A 125 18.81 0.37 5.26
N LEU A 126 18.29 -0.57 4.47
CA LEU A 126 17.65 -0.28 3.19
C LEU A 126 16.14 -0.45 3.32
N THR A 127 15.37 0.59 3.04
CA THR A 127 13.91 0.58 3.02
C THR A 127 13.37 0.61 1.59
N LYS A 128 12.66 -0.45 1.21
CA LYS A 128 11.98 -0.59 -0.06
C LYS A 128 10.53 -0.10 0.00
N GLY A 129 10.02 0.35 -1.14
CA GLY A 129 8.59 0.59 -1.32
C GLY A 129 8.26 1.19 -2.68
N ILE A 130 7.03 0.97 -3.16
CA ILE A 130 6.52 1.52 -4.44
C ILE A 130 6.44 3.06 -4.43
N ALA A 131 6.24 3.72 -5.57
CA ALA A 131 6.08 5.18 -5.58
C ALA A 131 4.80 5.59 -4.83
N GLY A 132 4.82 6.83 -4.32
CA GLY A 132 3.73 7.37 -3.52
C GLY A 132 3.51 6.72 -2.14
N ILE A 133 4.16 5.59 -1.81
CA ILE A 133 3.90 4.80 -0.59
C ILE A 133 4.29 5.53 0.71
N GLY A 134 5.09 6.59 0.63
CA GLY A 134 5.49 7.40 1.78
C GLY A 134 6.93 7.20 2.29
N LYS A 135 7.85 6.72 1.44
CA LYS A 135 9.30 6.62 1.75
C LYS A 135 9.88 7.94 2.28
N THR A 136 9.89 8.99 1.46
CA THR A 136 10.36 10.33 1.81
C THR A 136 9.60 10.94 2.99
N ILE A 137 8.28 10.72 3.09
CA ILE A 137 7.47 11.22 4.21
C ILE A 137 7.87 10.57 5.54
N SER A 138 8.27 9.29 5.53
CA SER A 138 8.79 8.60 6.72
C SER A 138 10.13 9.16 7.15
N VAL A 139 11.01 9.45 6.19
CA VAL A 139 12.29 10.14 6.43
C VAL A 139 12.05 11.51 7.07
N HIS A 140 11.16 12.33 6.49
CA HIS A 140 10.81 13.65 7.03
C HIS A 140 10.30 13.55 8.47
N LYS A 141 9.44 12.57 8.76
CA LYS A 141 8.88 12.38 10.09
C LYS A 141 9.93 11.92 11.11
N PHE A 142 10.85 11.03 10.72
CA PHE A 142 11.96 10.58 11.55
C PHE A 142 12.87 11.76 11.96
N ILE A 143 13.21 12.61 11.00
CA ILE A 143 14.01 13.81 11.23
C ILE A 143 13.27 14.79 12.14
N LEU A 144 11.97 15.00 11.90
CA LEU A 144 11.15 15.91 12.69
C LEU A 144 11.07 15.44 14.16
N ASP A 145 10.89 14.15 14.42
CA ASP A 145 10.87 13.62 15.79
C ASP A 145 12.22 13.77 16.50
N TRP A 146 13.32 13.63 15.78
CA TRP A 146 14.65 13.90 16.32
C TRP A 146 14.85 15.39 16.64
N ALA A 147 14.48 16.26 15.70
CA ALA A 147 14.60 17.71 15.84
C ALA A 147 13.71 18.28 16.95
N GLU A 148 12.52 17.70 17.18
CA GLU A 148 11.58 18.09 18.24
C GLU A 148 11.87 17.47 19.61
N GLY A 149 12.90 16.62 19.73
CA GLY A 149 13.24 16.00 21.02
C GLY A 149 12.43 14.74 21.37
N LYS A 150 11.63 14.19 20.43
CA LYS A 150 10.68 13.10 20.69
C LYS A 150 11.29 11.71 20.60
N ALA A 151 12.25 11.50 19.70
CA ALA A 151 12.91 10.21 19.48
C ALA A 151 14.39 10.37 19.10
N ASN A 152 15.16 9.30 19.17
CA ASN A 152 16.57 9.23 18.72
C ASN A 152 17.49 10.31 19.31
N GLN A 153 17.27 10.73 20.57
CA GLN A 153 18.06 11.80 21.21
C GLN A 153 19.50 11.38 21.55
N ASP A 154 19.81 10.10 21.39
CA ASP A 154 21.17 9.55 21.42
C ASP A 154 21.98 9.87 20.14
N VAL A 155 21.33 10.37 19.08
CA VAL A 155 21.98 10.81 17.84
C VAL A 155 22.32 12.29 17.90
N ASP A 156 23.59 12.61 17.68
CA ASP A 156 24.12 13.97 17.70
C ASP A 156 23.80 14.75 16.41
N PHE A 157 23.94 14.09 15.26
CA PHE A 157 23.75 14.69 13.93
C PHE A 157 22.94 13.77 13.02
N MET A 158 21.97 14.34 12.30
CA MET A 158 21.29 13.67 11.19
C MET A 158 21.53 14.46 9.90
N PHE A 159 22.14 13.82 8.91
CA PHE A 159 22.41 14.41 7.60
C PHE A 159 21.55 13.77 6.53
N VAL A 160 20.75 14.59 5.86
CA VAL A 160 19.89 14.15 4.75
C VAL A 160 20.57 14.49 3.45
N LEU A 161 20.74 13.49 2.58
CA LEU A 161 21.38 13.61 1.28
C LEU A 161 20.46 12.96 0.22
N PRO A 162 19.47 13.71 -0.31
CA PRO A 162 18.59 13.19 -1.35
C PRO A 162 19.39 12.90 -2.63
N PHE A 163 19.23 11.72 -3.21
CA PHE A 163 19.91 11.35 -4.46
C PHE A 163 19.60 12.31 -5.61
N ARG A 164 18.39 12.89 -5.60
CA ARG A 164 17.96 13.94 -6.52
C ARG A 164 18.89 15.15 -6.51
N GLU A 165 19.30 15.59 -5.33
CA GLU A 165 20.22 16.73 -5.14
C GLU A 165 21.67 16.29 -5.36
N LEU A 166 22.06 15.09 -4.92
CA LEU A 166 23.41 14.55 -5.16
C LEU A 166 23.73 14.37 -6.65
N ASN A 167 22.72 14.08 -7.48
CA ASN A 167 22.88 14.01 -8.92
C ASN A 167 23.38 15.33 -9.53
N LEU A 168 23.18 16.46 -8.86
CA LEU A 168 23.69 17.76 -9.29
C LEU A 168 25.23 17.76 -9.25
N ILE A 169 25.78 17.33 -8.12
CA ILE A 169 27.20 17.46 -7.83
C ILE A 169 28.03 16.20 -8.15
N ARG A 170 27.47 15.23 -8.87
CA ARG A 170 28.06 13.89 -9.06
C ARG A 170 29.45 13.87 -9.71
N ASP A 171 29.71 14.81 -10.62
CA ASP A 171 30.93 14.86 -11.44
C ASP A 171 32.04 15.71 -10.78
N HIS A 172 31.74 16.30 -9.62
CA HIS A 172 32.67 17.11 -8.84
C HIS A 172 33.42 16.27 -7.81
N GLN A 173 34.60 16.74 -7.44
CA GLN A 173 35.37 16.20 -6.32
C GLN A 173 34.97 16.94 -5.05
N TYR A 174 34.60 16.18 -4.02
CA TYR A 174 34.16 16.69 -2.73
C TYR A 174 34.95 16.01 -1.62
N SER A 175 35.21 16.74 -0.53
CA SER A 175 35.42 16.09 0.75
C SER A 175 34.07 15.86 1.42
N LEU A 176 33.97 14.88 2.32
CA LEU A 176 32.71 14.65 3.04
C LEU A 176 32.28 15.88 3.84
N HIS A 177 33.23 16.59 4.46
CA HIS A 177 32.91 17.82 5.19
C HIS A 177 32.35 18.92 4.28
N ARG A 178 32.95 19.12 3.09
CA ARG A 178 32.45 20.12 2.14
C ARG A 178 31.07 19.76 1.62
N LEU A 179 30.85 18.48 1.33
CA LEU A 179 29.54 17.97 0.94
C LEU A 179 28.49 18.26 2.02
N LEU A 180 28.82 18.02 3.28
CA LEU A 180 27.91 18.29 4.40
C LEU A 180 27.61 19.78 4.58
N LEU A 181 28.61 20.66 4.42
CA LEU A 181 28.42 22.11 4.50
C LEU A 181 27.47 22.65 3.43
N ASP A 182 27.55 22.12 2.21
CA ASP A 182 26.69 22.61 1.12
C ASP A 182 25.21 22.21 1.33
N PHE A 183 24.95 21.08 2.01
CA PHE A 183 23.60 20.64 2.36
C PHE A 183 23.10 21.20 3.71
N HIS A 184 24.03 21.47 4.63
CA HIS A 184 23.79 21.92 6.01
C HIS A 184 24.78 23.04 6.37
N PRO A 185 24.54 24.28 5.92
CA PRO A 185 25.44 25.42 6.13
C PRO A 185 25.69 25.77 7.60
N GLU A 186 24.83 25.30 8.51
CA GLU A 186 24.95 25.47 9.96
C GLU A 186 26.24 24.85 10.52
N LEU A 187 26.91 24.00 9.76
CA LEU A 187 28.15 23.32 10.15
C LEU A 187 29.41 24.17 9.98
N HIS A 188 29.30 25.41 9.49
CA HIS A 188 30.44 26.27 9.14
C HIS A 188 31.44 26.48 10.28
N ASP A 189 30.96 26.48 11.53
CA ASP A 189 31.77 26.78 12.72
C ASP A 189 32.34 25.53 13.42
N LEU A 190 32.19 24.32 12.83
CA LEU A 190 32.66 23.06 13.42
C LEU A 190 33.87 22.45 12.69
N ASP A 191 34.97 22.29 13.41
CA ASP A 191 36.15 21.52 12.98
C ASP A 191 35.91 20.01 13.06
N TRP A 192 35.26 19.42 12.05
CA TRP A 192 35.18 17.96 11.74
C TRP A 192 35.00 16.97 12.92
N ILE A 193 34.33 17.37 14.01
CA ILE A 193 34.12 16.57 15.25
C ILE A 193 33.16 15.36 15.04
N TYR A 194 32.66 15.16 13.82
CA TYR A 194 31.74 14.06 13.47
C TYR A 194 32.29 12.68 13.81
N GLU A 195 33.61 12.50 13.79
CA GLU A 195 34.26 11.23 14.12
C GLU A 195 34.02 10.77 15.56
N LYS A 196 33.73 11.72 16.48
CA LYS A 196 33.45 11.45 17.90
C LYS A 196 31.96 11.44 18.23
N CYS A 197 31.11 11.71 17.25
CA CYS A 197 29.67 11.87 17.43
C CYS A 197 28.89 10.69 16.87
N LYS A 198 27.70 10.43 17.40
CA LYS A 198 26.77 9.48 16.80
C LYS A 198 26.03 10.16 15.65
N VAL A 199 26.37 9.77 14.42
CA VAL A 199 25.85 10.39 13.19
C VAL A 199 24.92 9.43 12.45
N VAL A 200 23.82 9.94 11.93
CA VAL A 200 22.94 9.24 10.99
C VAL A 200 23.01 9.92 9.62
N PHE A 201 23.31 9.16 8.58
CA PHE A 201 23.17 9.58 7.19
C PHE A 201 21.90 9.00 6.60
N ILE A 202 21.09 9.84 5.95
CA ILE A 202 19.86 9.43 5.27
C ILE A 202 20.01 9.71 3.78
N PHE A 203 20.11 8.65 2.98
CA PHE A 203 20.14 8.72 1.52
C PHE A 203 18.74 8.44 0.95
N ASP A 204 18.02 9.52 0.64
CA ASP A 204 16.62 9.41 0.18
C ASP A 204 16.53 9.30 -1.34
N GLY A 205 15.83 8.27 -1.84
CA GLY A 205 15.47 8.11 -3.25
C GLY A 205 16.56 7.49 -4.14
N LEU A 206 17.18 6.37 -3.75
CA LEU A 206 18.21 5.68 -4.55
C LEU A 206 17.74 5.34 -5.98
N ASP A 207 16.45 5.10 -6.18
CA ASP A 207 15.87 4.86 -7.51
C ASP A 207 15.90 6.07 -8.45
N GLU A 208 16.20 7.25 -7.92
CA GLU A 208 16.44 8.47 -8.69
C GLU A 208 17.94 8.70 -8.95
N SER A 209 18.82 7.85 -8.40
CA SER A 209 20.27 7.97 -8.55
C SER A 209 20.71 7.75 -10.00
N ARG A 210 21.57 8.65 -10.48
CA ARG A 210 22.36 8.47 -11.71
C ARG A 210 23.83 8.25 -11.40
N ILE A 211 24.17 8.09 -10.12
CA ILE A 211 25.51 7.90 -9.62
C ILE A 211 25.78 6.41 -9.62
N THR A 212 26.77 5.96 -10.38
CA THR A 212 27.23 4.57 -10.33
C THR A 212 28.06 4.38 -9.06
N LEU A 213 27.46 3.77 -8.04
CA LEU A 213 28.14 3.47 -6.78
C LEU A 213 29.27 2.46 -7.03
N MET A 214 30.47 2.80 -6.59
CA MET A 214 31.68 2.00 -6.83
C MET A 214 32.09 1.29 -5.54
N PHE A 215 31.86 -0.02 -5.49
CA PHE A 215 32.24 -0.85 -4.35
C PHE A 215 33.56 -1.61 -4.55
N SER A 216 34.36 -1.28 -5.57
CA SER A 216 35.73 -1.80 -5.71
C SER A 216 36.67 -1.18 -4.66
N ASP A 217 37.84 -1.78 -4.44
CA ASP A 217 38.80 -1.36 -3.41
C ASP A 217 39.92 -0.44 -3.96
N ASP A 218 39.73 0.09 -5.16
CA ASP A 218 40.79 0.75 -5.93
C ASP A 218 41.16 2.16 -5.42
N GLN A 219 40.28 2.81 -4.65
CA GLN A 219 40.52 4.13 -4.06
C GLN A 219 40.50 4.07 -2.52
N LYS A 220 41.56 4.57 -1.89
CA LYS A 220 41.67 4.72 -0.43
C LYS A 220 41.33 6.15 -0.05
N VAL A 221 40.10 6.35 0.42
CA VAL A 221 39.64 7.59 1.04
C VAL A 221 39.21 7.24 2.44
N CYS A 222 39.93 7.76 3.43
CA CYS A 222 39.74 7.43 4.84
C CYS A 222 39.48 8.66 5.70
N GLY A 223 39.81 9.86 5.22
CA GLY A 223 39.63 11.13 5.95
C GLY A 223 38.38 11.91 5.51
N VAL A 224 37.71 12.57 6.45
CA VAL A 224 36.52 13.42 6.19
C VAL A 224 36.86 14.65 5.32
N THR A 225 38.13 15.06 5.30
CA THR A 225 38.66 16.19 4.52
C THR A 225 39.28 15.77 3.18
N GLU A 226 39.47 14.47 2.94
CA GLU A 226 40.04 13.96 1.69
C GLU A 226 39.00 14.09 0.56
N THR A 227 39.45 14.58 -0.59
CA THR A 227 38.57 14.80 -1.74
C THR A 227 38.44 13.56 -2.59
N SER A 228 37.22 13.19 -2.96
CA SER A 228 36.92 12.12 -3.90
C SER A 228 35.60 12.39 -4.62
N SER A 229 35.19 11.49 -5.52
CA SER A 229 33.86 11.57 -6.11
C SER A 229 32.78 11.26 -5.07
N VAL A 230 31.58 11.83 -5.26
CA VAL A 230 30.41 11.57 -4.39
C VAL A 230 30.11 10.07 -4.32
N ALA A 231 30.24 9.35 -5.44
CA ALA A 231 30.06 7.90 -5.51
C ALA A 231 30.99 7.16 -4.53
N VAL A 232 32.26 7.53 -4.51
CA VAL A 232 33.28 6.88 -3.66
C VAL A 232 33.05 7.23 -2.19
N LEU A 233 32.79 8.50 -1.87
CA LEU A 233 32.45 8.90 -0.48
C LEU A 233 31.27 8.10 0.07
N MET A 234 30.19 7.96 -0.71
CA MET A 234 29.01 7.20 -0.33
C MET A 234 29.30 5.71 -0.15
N SER A 235 29.99 5.10 -1.12
CA SER A 235 30.37 3.68 -1.03
C SER A 235 31.29 3.42 0.17
N LYS A 236 32.20 4.36 0.51
CA LYS A 236 33.08 4.24 1.67
C LYS A 236 32.35 4.42 3.01
N LEU A 237 31.35 5.32 3.08
CA LEU A 237 30.43 5.40 4.22
C LEU A 237 29.68 4.07 4.41
N MET A 238 29.09 3.52 3.34
CA MET A 238 28.34 2.25 3.38
C MET A 238 29.22 1.05 3.75
N LYS A 239 30.49 1.04 3.32
CA LYS A 239 31.48 0.03 3.73
C LYS A 239 31.94 0.20 5.18
N GLY A 240 31.69 1.35 5.81
CA GLY A 240 32.21 1.70 7.13
C GLY A 240 33.71 2.03 7.12
N GLU A 241 34.29 2.34 5.96
CA GLU A 241 35.68 2.81 5.83
C GLU A 241 35.81 4.30 6.13
N LEU A 242 34.74 5.06 5.91
CA LEU A 242 34.59 6.46 6.28
C LEU A 242 33.53 6.58 7.37
N LEU A 243 33.84 7.21 8.50
CA LEU A 243 32.98 7.29 9.69
C LEU A 243 32.39 5.92 10.12
N PRO A 244 33.20 4.97 10.64
CA PRO A 244 32.78 3.58 10.91
C PRO A 244 31.63 3.41 11.91
N SER A 245 31.38 4.43 12.73
CA SER A 245 30.31 4.48 13.74
C SER A 245 29.00 5.08 13.21
N ALA A 246 28.98 5.55 11.96
CA ALA A 246 27.81 6.16 11.36
C ALA A 246 26.70 5.13 11.09
N LEU A 247 25.46 5.54 11.31
CA LEU A 247 24.26 4.82 10.94
C LEU A 247 23.79 5.32 9.58
N ILE A 248 23.30 4.44 8.72
CA ILE A 248 22.94 4.76 7.34
C ILE A 248 21.53 4.25 7.07
N TRP A 249 20.63 5.14 6.65
CA TRP A 249 19.30 4.80 6.17
C TRP A 249 19.15 5.15 4.70
N ILE A 250 18.84 4.18 3.86
CA ILE A 250 18.64 4.36 2.42
C ILE A 250 17.18 4.03 2.08
N THR A 251 16.53 4.86 1.26
CA THR A 251 15.20 4.56 0.71
C THR A 251 15.29 4.30 -0.79
N SER A 252 14.52 3.33 -1.30
CA SER A 252 14.54 3.00 -2.74
C SER A 252 13.26 2.31 -3.21
N ARG A 253 12.98 2.37 -4.51
CA ARG A 253 12.07 1.41 -5.16
C ARG A 253 12.76 0.02 -5.28
N PRO A 254 12.00 -1.09 -5.23
CA PRO A 254 12.57 -2.44 -5.31
C PRO A 254 13.54 -2.66 -6.49
N ALA A 255 13.23 -2.10 -7.67
CA ALA A 255 14.04 -2.23 -8.89
C ALA A 255 15.45 -1.63 -8.79
N ALA A 256 15.67 -0.61 -7.96
CA ALA A 256 16.95 0.07 -7.83
C ALA A 256 17.75 -0.37 -6.59
N ALA A 257 17.15 -1.18 -5.71
CA ALA A 257 17.79 -1.66 -4.50
C ALA A 257 19.02 -2.55 -4.76
N ASN A 258 19.07 -3.23 -5.91
CA ASN A 258 20.18 -4.08 -6.33
C ASN A 258 21.46 -3.32 -6.68
N GLN A 259 21.42 -1.98 -6.78
CA GLN A 259 22.61 -1.14 -6.96
C GLN A 259 23.57 -1.24 -5.77
N ILE A 260 23.08 -1.65 -4.61
CA ILE A 260 23.88 -1.81 -3.39
C ILE A 260 24.02 -3.31 -3.10
N PRO A 261 25.25 -3.86 -3.03
CA PRO A 261 25.46 -5.25 -2.66
C PRO A 261 24.88 -5.57 -1.27
N SER A 262 24.13 -6.67 -1.17
CA SER A 262 23.44 -7.08 0.07
C SER A 262 24.36 -7.22 1.28
N LYS A 263 25.64 -7.57 1.07
CA LYS A 263 26.66 -7.65 2.13
C LYS A 263 26.91 -6.34 2.89
N TYR A 264 26.53 -5.18 2.33
CA TYR A 264 26.66 -3.87 2.98
C TYR A 264 25.34 -3.40 3.63
N ILE A 265 24.30 -4.23 3.62
CA ILE A 265 22.99 -3.92 4.18
C ILE A 265 22.78 -4.85 5.39
N ASN A 266 22.69 -4.28 6.59
CA ASN A 266 22.45 -5.07 7.81
C ASN A 266 20.98 -5.44 7.98
N ARG A 267 20.08 -4.54 7.57
CA ARG A 267 18.64 -4.73 7.69
C ARG A 267 17.94 -4.25 6.43
N LEU A 268 17.04 -5.09 5.92
CA LEU A 268 16.11 -4.76 4.87
C LEU A 268 14.73 -4.51 5.50
N THR A 269 14.07 -3.43 5.11
CA THR A 269 12.67 -3.17 5.49
C THR A 269 11.83 -2.82 4.28
N GLU A 270 10.53 -3.04 4.37
CA GLU A 270 9.59 -2.72 3.30
C GLU A 270 8.41 -1.91 3.85
N ILE A 271 8.12 -0.76 3.22
CA ILE A 271 6.92 0.03 3.52
C ILE A 271 5.76 -0.58 2.76
N GLN A 272 4.77 -1.06 3.51
CA GLN A 272 3.56 -1.67 3.00
C GLN A 272 2.42 -0.66 2.81
N GLY A 273 2.56 0.62 3.17
CA GLY A 273 1.48 1.62 3.03
C GLY A 273 0.49 1.61 4.20
N PHE A 274 -0.75 2.03 3.93
CA PHE A 274 -1.82 2.12 4.94
C PHE A 274 -2.66 0.85 5.03
N ASN A 275 -2.76 0.30 6.23
CA ASN A 275 -3.78 -0.66 6.60
C ASN A 275 -5.15 0.02 6.83
N GLU A 276 -6.18 -0.78 7.08
CA GLU A 276 -7.56 -0.29 7.22
C GLU A 276 -7.73 0.80 8.31
N PRO A 277 -7.23 0.62 9.55
CA PRO A 277 -7.24 1.70 10.55
C PRO A 277 -6.49 2.96 10.11
N GLN A 278 -5.31 2.81 9.50
CA GLN A 278 -4.47 3.93 9.08
C GLN A 278 -5.15 4.76 7.98
N LYS A 279 -5.86 4.12 7.03
CA LYS A 279 -6.65 4.84 6.02
C LYS A 279 -7.64 5.80 6.68
N GLU A 280 -8.42 5.33 7.64
CA GLU A 280 -9.36 6.19 8.36
C GLU A 280 -8.67 7.29 9.17
N GLU A 281 -7.60 6.94 9.88
CA GLU A 281 -6.81 7.86 10.69
C GLU A 281 -6.33 9.04 9.84
N TYR A 282 -5.80 8.77 8.65
CA TYR A 282 -5.36 9.79 7.72
C TYR A 282 -6.49 10.77 7.36
N PHE A 283 -7.66 10.26 6.96
CA PHE A 283 -8.78 11.12 6.58
C PHE A 283 -9.28 11.96 7.78
N ARG A 284 -9.38 11.37 8.98
CA ARG A 284 -9.79 12.10 10.19
C ARG A 284 -8.79 13.16 10.63
N LYS A 285 -7.49 12.91 10.46
CA LYS A 285 -6.42 13.88 10.78
C LYS A 285 -6.38 15.04 9.80
N ARG A 286 -6.58 14.75 8.52
CA ARG A 286 -6.52 15.73 7.43
C ARG A 286 -7.75 16.62 7.38
N ILE A 287 -8.93 16.06 7.57
CA ILE A 287 -10.21 16.76 7.46
C ILE A 287 -10.61 17.25 8.84
N SER A 288 -10.67 18.58 9.02
CA SER A 288 -10.95 19.17 10.34
C SER A 288 -12.38 18.90 10.80
N ASP A 289 -13.35 18.93 9.88
CA ASP A 289 -14.75 18.62 10.14
C ASP A 289 -14.96 17.10 10.21
N GLN A 290 -15.30 16.58 11.39
CA GLN A 290 -15.50 15.15 11.63
C GLN A 290 -16.73 14.55 10.94
N HIS A 291 -17.76 15.36 10.68
CA HIS A 291 -18.93 14.90 9.91
C HIS A 291 -18.55 14.75 8.43
N GLN A 292 -17.84 15.73 7.87
CA GLN A 292 -17.31 15.65 6.51
C GLN A 292 -16.33 14.48 6.38
N ALA A 293 -15.43 14.28 7.36
CA ALA A 293 -14.49 13.18 7.40
C ALA A 293 -15.22 11.82 7.39
N SER A 294 -16.24 11.66 8.23
CA SER A 294 -17.03 10.43 8.31
C SER A 294 -17.76 10.12 7.00
N ARG A 295 -18.31 11.15 6.33
CA ARG A 295 -18.95 11.00 5.01
C ARG A 295 -17.95 10.58 3.94
N ILE A 296 -16.76 11.19 3.91
CA ILE A 296 -15.68 10.84 2.97
C ILE A 296 -15.20 9.40 3.20
N ILE A 297 -14.93 9.02 4.46
CA ILE A 297 -14.52 7.66 4.83
C ILE A 297 -15.59 6.65 4.41
N SER A 298 -16.86 6.95 4.64
CA SER A 298 -17.98 6.10 4.22
C SER A 298 -18.03 5.92 2.70
N HIS A 299 -17.82 6.99 1.93
CA HIS A 299 -17.80 6.91 0.47
C HIS A 299 -16.60 6.09 -0.03
N ILE A 300 -15.41 6.36 0.49
CA ILE A 300 -14.20 5.62 0.12
C ILE A 300 -14.35 4.13 0.42
N ARG A 301 -14.97 3.77 1.55
CA ARG A 301 -15.25 2.36 1.87
C ARG A 301 -16.20 1.67 0.89
N ARG A 302 -17.21 2.40 0.42
CA ARG A 302 -18.19 1.90 -0.55
C ARG A 302 -17.56 1.73 -1.94
N ALA A 303 -16.80 2.73 -2.39
CA ALA A 303 -16.07 2.68 -3.64
C ALA A 303 -14.81 1.79 -3.55
N ARG A 304 -14.97 0.47 -3.72
CA ARG A 304 -13.89 -0.53 -3.53
C ARG A 304 -12.60 -0.22 -4.27
N THR A 305 -12.66 0.29 -5.50
CA THR A 305 -11.46 0.68 -6.26
C THR A 305 -10.70 1.81 -5.56
N LEU A 306 -11.39 2.85 -5.12
CA LEU A 306 -10.79 3.95 -4.37
C LEU A 306 -10.25 3.48 -3.02
N HIS A 307 -10.97 2.56 -2.37
CA HIS A 307 -10.58 1.97 -1.10
C HIS A 307 -9.24 1.20 -1.18
N ILE A 308 -9.06 0.40 -2.23
CA ILE A 308 -7.82 -0.34 -2.49
C ILE A 308 -6.71 0.67 -2.79
N MET A 309 -6.98 1.67 -3.64
CA MET A 309 -5.99 2.70 -3.96
C MET A 309 -5.53 3.51 -2.75
N CYS A 310 -6.41 3.79 -1.80
CA CYS A 310 -6.06 4.46 -0.54
C CYS A 310 -5.09 3.65 0.35
N HIS A 311 -4.66 2.46 -0.06
CA HIS A 311 -3.51 1.81 0.55
C HIS A 311 -2.19 2.56 0.31
N ILE A 312 -2.03 3.23 -0.84
CA ILE A 312 -0.92 4.16 -1.05
C ILE A 312 -1.34 5.57 -0.59
N PRO A 313 -0.58 6.21 0.32
CA PRO A 313 -0.90 7.53 0.86
C PRO A 313 -1.15 8.64 -0.18
N ILE A 314 -0.47 8.63 -1.34
CA ILE A 314 -0.70 9.63 -2.39
C ILE A 314 -2.15 9.61 -2.90
N PHE A 315 -2.77 8.44 -3.00
CA PHE A 315 -4.18 8.34 -3.40
C PHE A 315 -5.11 8.79 -2.28
N CYS A 316 -4.74 8.62 -1.01
CA CYS A 316 -5.49 9.25 0.10
C CYS A 316 -5.42 10.78 0.00
N TRP A 317 -4.25 11.33 -0.33
CA TRP A 317 -4.08 12.76 -0.56
C TRP A 317 -4.95 13.25 -1.74
N ILE A 318 -4.85 12.65 -2.92
CA ILE A 318 -5.70 12.99 -4.08
C ILE A 318 -7.18 12.89 -3.69
N SER A 319 -7.57 11.77 -3.07
CA SER A 319 -8.98 11.53 -2.72
C SER A 319 -9.51 12.54 -1.74
N SER A 320 -8.76 12.82 -0.68
CA SER A 320 -9.15 13.83 0.30
C SER A 320 -9.22 15.23 -0.29
N THR A 321 -8.33 15.60 -1.22
CA THR A 321 -8.34 16.92 -1.87
C THR A 321 -9.58 17.07 -2.74
N VAL A 322 -9.86 16.09 -3.60
CA VAL A 322 -11.04 16.10 -4.49
C VAL A 322 -12.33 16.13 -3.67
N LEU A 323 -12.48 15.20 -2.73
CA LEU A 323 -13.72 15.04 -1.99
C LEU A 323 -14.00 16.19 -1.03
N GLN A 324 -12.97 16.78 -0.41
CA GLN A 324 -13.16 17.98 0.43
C GLN A 324 -13.63 19.17 -0.39
N MET A 325 -13.02 19.40 -1.56
CA MET A 325 -13.38 20.53 -2.43
C MET A 325 -14.81 20.39 -2.96
N LEU A 326 -15.17 19.21 -3.48
CA LEU A 326 -16.53 18.96 -3.98
C LEU A 326 -17.59 19.13 -2.88
N LEU A 327 -17.37 18.56 -1.70
CA LEU A 327 -18.33 18.64 -0.59
C LEU A 327 -18.38 20.03 0.06
N LYS A 328 -17.37 20.88 -0.14
CA LYS A 328 -17.38 22.27 0.33
C LYS A 328 -18.23 23.16 -0.58
N GLU A 329 -18.20 22.91 -1.88
CA GLU A 329 -18.96 23.68 -2.87
C GLU A 329 -20.43 23.27 -2.90
N ASP A 330 -20.72 21.97 -2.82
CA ASP A 330 -22.09 21.45 -2.78
C ASP A 330 -22.18 20.16 -1.95
N LEU A 331 -22.89 20.25 -0.81
CA LEU A 331 -23.14 19.11 0.08
C LEU A 331 -24.02 18.03 -0.58
N SER A 332 -24.74 18.33 -1.67
CA SER A 332 -25.53 17.37 -2.43
C SER A 332 -24.81 16.83 -3.68
N ALA A 333 -23.60 17.31 -3.96
CA ALA A 333 -22.83 16.91 -5.14
C ALA A 333 -22.68 15.38 -5.21
N GLU A 334 -22.88 14.85 -6.42
CA GLU A 334 -22.62 13.46 -6.72
C GLU A 334 -21.12 13.20 -6.55
N ILE A 335 -20.79 12.26 -5.67
CA ILE A 335 -19.39 11.95 -5.36
C ILE A 335 -18.85 11.02 -6.45
N PRO A 336 -17.65 11.28 -7.00
CA PRO A 336 -17.03 10.43 -8.01
C PRO A 336 -17.03 8.95 -7.61
N GLN A 337 -17.50 8.09 -8.50
CA GLN A 337 -17.62 6.65 -8.30
C GLN A 337 -16.46 5.91 -8.96
N THR A 338 -15.92 6.44 -10.06
CA THR A 338 -14.80 5.83 -10.77
C THR A 338 -13.49 6.57 -10.53
N LEU A 339 -12.38 5.90 -10.80
CA LEU A 339 -11.07 6.52 -10.69
C LEU A 339 -10.89 7.63 -11.72
N THR A 340 -11.43 7.44 -12.93
CA THR A 340 -11.39 8.46 -13.97
C THR A 340 -12.08 9.75 -13.54
N GLU A 341 -13.27 9.66 -12.92
CA GLU A 341 -13.97 10.83 -12.39
C GLU A 341 -13.14 11.55 -11.32
N MET A 342 -12.53 10.79 -10.40
CA MET A 342 -11.63 11.36 -9.38
C MET A 342 -10.49 12.17 -10.00
N TYR A 343 -9.87 11.67 -11.07
CA TYR A 343 -8.77 12.35 -11.75
C TYR A 343 -9.23 13.54 -12.60
N ILE A 344 -10.41 13.46 -13.21
CA ILE A 344 -11.04 14.61 -13.88
C ILE A 344 -11.26 15.74 -12.88
N HIS A 345 -11.89 15.46 -11.74
CA HIS A 345 -12.11 16.47 -10.71
C HIS A 345 -10.80 16.98 -10.11
N PHE A 346 -9.80 16.11 -9.93
CA PHE A 346 -8.48 16.54 -9.50
C PHE A 346 -7.87 17.55 -10.48
N LEU A 347 -7.88 17.26 -11.79
CA LEU A 347 -7.41 18.17 -12.83
C LEU A 347 -8.17 19.51 -12.82
N LEU A 348 -9.50 19.47 -12.73
CA LEU A 348 -10.34 20.69 -12.68
C LEU A 348 -10.03 21.55 -11.44
N ILE A 349 -9.80 20.94 -10.28
CA ILE A 349 -9.39 21.65 -9.06
C ILE A 349 -8.03 22.33 -9.27
N GLN A 350 -7.06 21.65 -9.88
CA GLN A 350 -5.75 22.24 -10.16
C GLN A 350 -5.85 23.42 -11.13
N ILE A 351 -6.70 23.34 -12.15
CA ILE A 351 -6.98 24.45 -13.08
C ILE A 351 -7.62 25.64 -12.34
N ASN A 352 -8.66 25.39 -11.53
CA ASN A 352 -9.33 26.43 -10.76
C ASN A 352 -8.38 27.13 -9.78
N MET A 353 -7.47 26.38 -9.17
CA MET A 353 -6.45 26.94 -8.28
C MET A 353 -5.45 27.84 -9.02
N ARG A 354 -5.05 27.49 -10.26
CA ARG A 354 -4.25 28.39 -11.10
C ARG A 354 -5.00 29.70 -11.33
N ASN A 355 -6.28 29.64 -11.70
CA ASN A 355 -7.09 30.83 -11.97
C ASN A 355 -7.15 31.80 -10.77
N GLN A 356 -7.14 31.28 -9.54
CA GLN A 356 -7.10 32.12 -8.33
C GLN A 356 -5.74 32.81 -8.08
N LYS A 357 -4.66 32.29 -8.67
CA LYS A 357 -3.29 32.82 -8.51
C LYS A 357 -2.96 33.96 -9.49
N TYR A 358 -3.65 34.00 -10.64
CA TYR A 358 -3.45 35.03 -11.66
C TYR A 358 -4.54 36.10 -11.56
N GLU A 359 -4.15 37.37 -11.48
CA GLU A 359 -5.07 38.52 -11.47
C GLU A 359 -5.65 38.84 -12.88
N GLU A 360 -5.81 37.84 -13.75
CA GLU A 360 -6.36 38.04 -15.08
C GLU A 360 -7.90 38.02 -15.00
N ARG A 361 -8.53 39.18 -15.27
CA ARG A 361 -9.97 39.40 -15.00
C ARG A 361 -10.91 38.83 -16.08
N ASP A 362 -10.37 38.23 -17.16
CA ASP A 362 -11.15 37.73 -18.29
C ASP A 362 -11.25 36.18 -18.23
N PRO A 363 -12.42 35.63 -17.83
CA PRO A 363 -12.61 34.18 -17.66
C PRO A 363 -12.42 33.37 -18.95
N GLU A 364 -12.76 33.93 -20.12
CA GLU A 364 -12.68 33.19 -21.40
C GLU A 364 -11.23 33.01 -21.86
N LYS A 365 -10.40 34.05 -21.69
CA LYS A 365 -8.96 33.98 -21.99
C LYS A 365 -8.23 33.02 -21.06
N LEU A 366 -8.56 33.04 -19.77
CA LEU A 366 -8.02 32.09 -18.79
C LEU A 366 -8.38 30.66 -19.17
N LEU A 367 -9.63 30.40 -19.56
CA LEU A 367 -10.08 29.08 -20.00
C LEU A 367 -9.28 28.58 -21.20
N GLN A 368 -9.12 29.43 -22.22
CA GLN A 368 -8.37 29.08 -23.43
C GLN A 368 -6.89 28.84 -23.14
N SER A 369 -6.25 29.67 -22.31
CA SER A 369 -4.86 29.47 -21.87
C SER A 369 -4.70 28.17 -21.09
N ASN A 370 -5.60 27.87 -20.16
CA ASN A 370 -5.60 26.63 -19.39
C ASN A 370 -5.71 25.41 -20.31
N ARG A 371 -6.66 25.45 -21.26
CA ARG A 371 -6.85 24.37 -22.23
C ARG A 371 -5.56 24.12 -23.02
N GLU A 372 -4.95 25.17 -23.55
CA GLU A 372 -3.73 25.05 -24.34
C GLU A 372 -2.58 24.42 -23.53
N VAL A 373 -2.33 24.90 -22.31
CA VAL A 373 -1.24 24.38 -21.48
C VAL A 373 -1.52 22.93 -21.05
N ILE A 374 -2.73 22.60 -20.63
CA ILE A 374 -3.09 21.23 -20.22
C ILE A 374 -2.96 20.24 -21.37
N VAL A 375 -3.41 20.60 -22.57
CA VAL A 375 -3.28 19.74 -23.76
C VAL A 375 -1.82 19.47 -24.09
N LYS A 376 -0.97 20.50 -24.07
CA LYS A 376 0.47 20.33 -24.30
C LYS A 376 1.13 19.48 -23.21
N LEU A 377 0.79 19.71 -21.93
CA LEU A 377 1.28 18.87 -20.83
C LEU A 377 0.84 17.41 -21.00
N ALA A 378 -0.39 17.19 -21.48
CA ALA A 378 -0.93 15.87 -21.76
C ALA A 378 -0.21 15.18 -22.94
N GLU A 379 0.20 15.94 -23.96
CA GLU A 379 1.06 15.43 -25.03
C GLU A 379 2.41 14.95 -24.49
N VAL A 380 3.05 15.76 -23.62
CA VAL A 380 4.31 15.38 -22.97
C VAL A 380 4.11 14.12 -22.15
N ALA A 381 3.03 14.03 -21.36
CA ALA A 381 2.68 12.86 -20.58
C ALA A 381 2.61 11.60 -21.45
N PHE A 382 1.90 11.67 -22.59
CA PHE A 382 1.79 10.57 -23.55
C PHE A 382 3.14 10.18 -24.16
N LYS A 383 3.91 11.15 -24.69
CA LYS A 383 5.22 10.88 -25.30
C LYS A 383 6.17 10.21 -24.31
N GLN A 384 6.22 10.70 -23.07
CA GLN A 384 7.11 10.16 -22.05
C GLN A 384 6.63 8.80 -21.53
N LEU A 385 5.31 8.59 -21.41
CA LEU A 385 4.76 7.29 -21.04
C LEU A 385 5.11 6.22 -22.08
N MET A 386 4.99 6.53 -23.37
CA MET A 386 5.36 5.60 -24.45
C MET A 386 6.86 5.30 -24.51
N LYS A 387 7.71 6.22 -23.99
CA LYS A 387 9.15 6.00 -23.84
C LYS A 387 9.51 5.25 -22.55
N GLY A 388 8.56 5.02 -21.64
CA GLY A 388 8.82 4.46 -20.31
C GLY A 388 9.49 5.44 -19.34
N ASN A 389 9.44 6.74 -19.63
CA ASN A 389 10.08 7.77 -18.84
C ASN A 389 9.12 8.35 -17.79
N VAL A 390 9.55 8.37 -16.53
CA VAL A 390 8.86 9.08 -15.42
C VAL A 390 9.35 10.53 -15.30
N MET A 391 10.59 10.78 -15.76
CA MET A 391 11.25 12.09 -15.73
C MET A 391 11.46 12.61 -17.15
N PHE A 392 11.33 13.92 -17.35
CA PHE A 392 11.54 14.58 -18.64
C PHE A 392 12.22 15.94 -18.48
N TYR A 393 12.71 16.53 -19.56
CA TYR A 393 13.55 17.72 -19.54
C TYR A 393 12.84 18.96 -20.10
N GLU A 394 13.43 20.14 -19.90
CA GLU A 394 13.00 21.38 -20.59
C GLU A 394 12.87 21.21 -22.11
N LYS A 395 13.74 20.40 -22.72
CA LYS A 395 13.67 20.13 -24.16
C LYS A 395 12.36 19.41 -24.52
N ASP A 396 11.91 18.46 -23.70
CA ASP A 396 10.65 17.75 -23.95
C ASP A 396 9.44 18.69 -23.80
N LEU A 397 9.51 19.67 -22.88
CA LEU A 397 8.47 20.71 -22.73
C LEU A 397 8.44 21.66 -23.94
N THR A 398 9.61 22.15 -24.35
CA THR A 398 9.74 23.10 -25.47
C THR A 398 9.44 22.46 -26.82
N GLU A 399 9.77 21.19 -27.04
CA GLU A 399 9.36 20.40 -28.22
C GLU A 399 7.83 20.24 -28.33
N SER A 400 7.12 20.30 -27.21
CA SER A 400 5.65 20.32 -27.15
C SER A 400 5.07 21.75 -27.04
N GLY A 401 5.91 22.78 -27.20
CA GLY A 401 5.50 24.18 -27.26
C GLY A 401 5.04 24.77 -25.92
N ILE A 402 5.48 24.20 -24.79
CA ILE A 402 5.16 24.69 -23.44
C ILE A 402 6.24 25.69 -23.01
N ASP A 403 5.83 26.89 -22.56
CA ASP A 403 6.75 27.78 -21.85
C ASP A 403 7.07 27.20 -20.47
N ILE A 404 8.36 27.22 -20.12
CA ILE A 404 8.87 26.73 -18.83
C ILE A 404 8.18 27.43 -17.66
N THR A 405 7.84 28.72 -17.83
CA THR A 405 7.09 29.47 -16.81
C THR A 405 5.70 28.88 -16.58
N ASP A 406 4.99 28.46 -17.63
CA ASP A 406 3.67 27.82 -17.55
C ASP A 406 3.71 26.41 -16.94
N ALA A 407 4.76 25.63 -17.19
CA ALA A 407 4.90 24.29 -16.61
C ALA A 407 5.11 24.32 -15.09
N SER A 408 5.92 25.28 -14.60
CA SER A 408 6.19 25.48 -13.15
C SER A 408 4.94 25.89 -12.35
N VAL A 409 3.91 26.40 -13.04
CA VAL A 409 2.70 26.95 -12.45
C VAL A 409 1.71 25.86 -12.06
N TYR A 410 1.73 24.71 -12.76
CA TYR A 410 0.95 23.54 -12.41
C TYR A 410 1.66 22.65 -11.37
N SER A 411 2.18 23.26 -10.29
CA SER A 411 2.91 22.56 -9.22
C SER A 411 2.14 21.39 -8.57
N GLY A 412 0.81 21.36 -8.68
CA GLY A 412 -0.04 20.24 -8.22
C GLY A 412 -0.27 19.13 -9.25
N ILE A 413 0.27 19.26 -10.46
CA ILE A 413 0.23 18.25 -11.54
C ILE A 413 1.66 17.82 -11.91
N CYS A 414 2.56 18.79 -12.07
CA CYS A 414 3.95 18.63 -12.49
C CYS A 414 4.86 19.32 -11.47
N THR A 415 5.94 18.63 -11.08
CA THR A 415 6.97 19.16 -10.17
C THR A 415 8.27 19.39 -10.91
N GLU A 416 8.84 20.58 -10.73
CA GLU A 416 10.18 20.94 -11.21
C GLU A 416 11.25 20.38 -10.26
N ILE A 417 12.29 19.80 -10.85
CA ILE A 417 13.43 19.17 -10.20
C ILE A 417 14.69 19.65 -10.90
N PHE A 418 15.69 20.13 -10.15
CA PHE A 418 16.95 20.55 -10.75
C PHE A 418 17.81 19.31 -11.08
N LYS A 419 18.48 19.30 -12.24
CA LYS A 419 19.51 18.31 -12.62
C LYS A 419 20.73 19.03 -13.21
N GLU A 420 21.94 18.65 -12.82
CA GLU A 420 23.18 19.24 -13.34
C GLU A 420 23.78 18.30 -14.40
N GLU A 421 24.26 18.85 -15.51
CA GLU A 421 24.97 18.07 -16.55
C GLU A 421 26.45 18.48 -16.69
N SER A 422 26.85 19.63 -16.10
CA SER A 422 28.26 20.08 -16.00
C SER A 422 28.40 21.23 -15.00
N VAL A 423 29.64 21.55 -14.61
CA VAL A 423 30.08 22.62 -13.66
C VAL A 423 29.44 24.01 -13.86
N ILE A 424 28.83 24.27 -15.03
CA ILE A 424 28.29 25.59 -15.40
C ILE A 424 26.83 25.50 -15.90
N HIS A 425 26.24 24.31 -16.01
CA HIS A 425 24.89 24.13 -16.58
C HIS A 425 23.99 23.28 -15.67
N GLN A 426 23.10 23.97 -14.94
CA GLN A 426 21.91 23.38 -14.35
C GLN A 426 20.80 23.32 -15.42
N ARG A 427 20.19 22.15 -15.58
CA ARG A 427 19.09 21.89 -16.50
C ARG A 427 17.87 21.44 -15.71
N LYS A 428 16.72 22.09 -15.89
CA LYS A 428 15.51 21.68 -15.18
C LYS A 428 15.01 20.35 -15.74
N VAL A 429 14.71 19.45 -14.82
CA VAL A 429 14.03 18.17 -15.03
C VAL A 429 12.65 18.29 -14.40
N TYR A 430 11.69 17.56 -14.94
CA TYR A 430 10.31 17.62 -14.53
C TYR A 430 9.81 16.19 -14.38
N CYS A 431 8.84 16.01 -13.49
CA CYS A 431 8.03 14.81 -13.43
C CYS A 431 6.61 15.17 -13.04
N PHE A 432 5.68 14.29 -13.37
CA PHE A 432 4.35 14.36 -12.78
C PHE A 432 4.42 13.97 -11.30
N ILE A 433 3.52 14.53 -10.48
CA ILE A 433 3.47 14.25 -9.03
C ILE A 433 3.36 12.74 -8.71
N HIS A 434 2.82 11.97 -9.64
CA HIS A 434 2.71 10.52 -9.60
C HIS A 434 2.54 9.96 -11.02
N LEU A 435 2.98 8.71 -11.26
CA LEU A 435 2.84 8.05 -12.57
C LEU A 435 1.38 7.97 -13.03
N SER A 436 0.44 7.76 -12.11
CA SER A 436 -0.99 7.74 -12.43
C SER A 436 -1.52 9.06 -13.01
N VAL A 437 -0.93 10.20 -12.63
CA VAL A 437 -1.29 11.51 -13.22
C VAL A 437 -0.76 11.61 -14.64
N GLN A 438 0.45 11.10 -14.90
CA GLN A 438 1.01 10.99 -16.24
C GLN A 438 0.14 10.09 -17.13
N GLU A 439 -0.28 8.93 -16.63
CA GLU A 439 -1.15 8.00 -17.37
C GLU A 439 -2.52 8.58 -17.66
N PHE A 440 -3.13 9.28 -16.69
CA PHE A 440 -4.40 9.97 -16.88
C PHE A 440 -4.30 11.05 -17.97
N LEU A 441 -3.28 11.91 -17.89
CA LEU A 441 -3.07 12.96 -18.88
C LEU A 441 -2.74 12.38 -20.25
N ALA A 442 -1.94 11.31 -20.32
CA ALA A 442 -1.68 10.61 -21.56
C ALA A 442 -2.97 10.07 -22.20
N ALA A 443 -3.86 9.46 -21.39
CA ALA A 443 -5.15 8.96 -21.86
C ALA A 443 -6.05 10.10 -22.36
N PHE A 444 -6.10 11.21 -21.62
CA PHE A 444 -6.77 12.43 -22.04
C PHE A 444 -6.23 12.94 -23.38
N TYR A 445 -4.90 12.99 -23.57
CA TYR A 445 -4.29 13.44 -24.81
C TYR A 445 -4.68 12.55 -26.00
N VAL A 446 -4.62 11.22 -25.84
CA VAL A 446 -5.00 10.29 -26.91
C VAL A 446 -6.45 10.50 -27.31
N PHE A 447 -7.35 10.64 -26.34
CA PHE A 447 -8.75 10.93 -26.60
C PHE A 447 -8.96 12.30 -27.26
N TYR A 448 -8.33 13.35 -26.74
CA TYR A 448 -8.39 14.72 -27.24
C TYR A 448 -7.89 14.82 -28.69
N TYR A 449 -6.71 14.26 -28.98
CA TYR A 449 -6.12 14.26 -30.31
C TYR A 449 -6.98 13.48 -31.30
N TYR A 450 -7.55 12.36 -30.85
CA TYR A 450 -8.45 11.56 -31.64
C TYR A 450 -9.74 12.32 -32.00
N ILE A 451 -10.34 13.06 -31.04
CA ILE A 451 -11.48 13.95 -31.29
C ILE A 451 -11.13 15.01 -32.34
N ILE A 452 -10.01 15.72 -32.15
CA ILE A 452 -9.63 16.83 -33.03
C ILE A 452 -9.24 16.38 -34.44
N LYS A 453 -8.52 15.28 -34.57
CA LYS A 453 -8.10 14.76 -35.88
C LYS A 453 -9.30 14.37 -36.76
N ASN A 454 -10.41 13.99 -36.14
CA ASN A 454 -11.59 13.45 -36.82
C ASN A 454 -12.72 14.46 -37.03
N ASP A 455 -12.50 15.76 -36.72
CA ASP A 455 -13.47 16.87 -36.80
C ASP A 455 -14.13 17.04 -38.19
N ASN A 456 -13.63 16.35 -39.23
CA ASN A 456 -14.08 16.46 -40.63
C ASN A 456 -14.76 15.22 -41.26
N THR A 457 -15.17 14.18 -40.51
CA THR A 457 -15.86 13.03 -41.15
C THR A 457 -17.04 12.45 -40.36
N LEU A 458 -18.19 12.27 -41.04
CA LEU A 458 -19.46 11.69 -40.56
C LEU A 458 -19.39 10.19 -40.13
N GLN A 459 -18.22 9.67 -39.75
CA GLN A 459 -17.96 8.25 -39.43
C GLN A 459 -17.47 8.05 -37.99
N TYR A 460 -18.01 8.79 -37.03
CA TYR A 460 -17.57 8.80 -35.62
C TYR A 460 -17.74 7.48 -34.86
N LEU A 461 -18.75 6.65 -35.19
CA LEU A 461 -19.17 5.54 -34.32
C LEU A 461 -18.26 4.29 -34.39
N ASP A 462 -17.74 3.93 -35.57
CA ASP A 462 -16.91 2.72 -35.69
C ASP A 462 -15.46 2.97 -35.24
N GLN A 463 -14.99 4.21 -35.38
CA GLN A 463 -13.59 4.54 -35.14
C GLN A 463 -13.22 4.62 -33.63
N VAL A 464 -14.14 5.05 -32.73
CA VAL A 464 -13.87 5.09 -31.26
C VAL A 464 -13.72 3.66 -30.71
N HIS A 465 -14.58 2.75 -31.19
CA HIS A 465 -14.48 1.34 -30.87
C HIS A 465 -13.16 0.75 -31.39
N ASP A 466 -12.73 1.11 -32.60
CA ASP A 466 -11.44 0.66 -33.14
C ASP A 466 -10.27 1.15 -32.28
N LEU A 467 -10.26 2.43 -31.87
CA LEU A 467 -9.26 2.97 -30.93
C LEU A 467 -9.23 2.17 -29.62
N HIS A 468 -10.39 1.91 -29.03
CA HIS A 468 -10.49 1.14 -27.80
C HIS A 468 -9.98 -0.29 -28.00
N ARG A 469 -10.44 -0.98 -29.05
CA ARG A 469 -10.05 -2.35 -29.37
C ARG A 469 -8.53 -2.46 -29.54
N ASP A 470 -7.93 -1.54 -30.29
CA ASP A 470 -6.48 -1.55 -30.53
C ASP A 470 -5.70 -1.27 -29.25
N THR A 471 -6.19 -0.34 -28.43
CA THR A 471 -5.57 -0.02 -27.12
C THR A 471 -5.70 -1.18 -26.14
N VAL A 472 -6.86 -1.84 -26.06
CA VAL A 472 -7.07 -3.08 -25.27
C VAL A 472 -6.08 -4.14 -25.70
N ASN A 473 -5.94 -4.38 -27.00
CA ASN A 473 -4.98 -5.36 -27.52
C ASN A 473 -3.53 -5.01 -27.22
N LYS A 474 -3.17 -3.71 -27.25
CA LYS A 474 -1.84 -3.24 -26.89
C LYS A 474 -1.56 -3.43 -25.40
N ALA A 475 -2.51 -3.11 -24.52
CA ALA A 475 -2.39 -3.30 -23.08
C ALA A 475 -2.28 -4.79 -22.72
N LEU A 476 -3.01 -5.67 -23.40
CA LEU A 476 -2.92 -7.12 -23.19
C LEU A 476 -1.57 -7.73 -23.58
N LYS A 477 -0.81 -7.08 -24.46
CA LYS A 477 0.56 -7.47 -24.84
C LYS A 477 1.62 -6.92 -23.88
N SER A 478 1.25 -6.03 -22.95
CA SER A 478 2.16 -5.49 -21.96
C SER A 478 2.52 -6.56 -20.93
N GLU A 479 3.80 -6.89 -20.80
CA GLU A 479 4.25 -7.92 -19.85
C GLU A 479 4.01 -7.47 -18.39
N ASN A 480 4.43 -6.25 -18.03
CA ASN A 480 4.36 -5.70 -16.67
C ASN A 480 3.11 -4.84 -16.39
N GLY A 481 2.26 -4.62 -17.38
CA GLY A 481 0.99 -3.88 -17.23
C GLY A 481 1.12 -2.37 -17.13
N HIS A 482 2.23 -1.80 -17.61
CA HIS A 482 2.46 -0.34 -17.65
C HIS A 482 1.43 0.47 -18.46
N LEU A 483 0.49 -0.16 -19.19
CA LEU A 483 -0.59 0.50 -19.92
C LEU A 483 -1.97 0.25 -19.29
N ASP A 484 -2.05 -0.48 -18.20
CA ASP A 484 -3.33 -0.92 -17.62
C ASP A 484 -4.13 0.26 -17.07
N LEU A 485 -3.48 1.15 -16.32
CA LEU A 485 -4.15 2.32 -15.75
C LEU A 485 -4.42 3.39 -16.82
N PHE A 486 -3.50 3.59 -17.76
CA PHE A 486 -3.75 4.37 -18.99
C PHE A 486 -5.01 3.88 -19.74
N LEU A 487 -5.17 2.57 -19.95
CA LEU A 487 -6.34 2.00 -20.64
C LEU A 487 -7.64 2.28 -19.85
N ARG A 488 -7.62 2.08 -18.54
CA ARG A 488 -8.75 2.38 -17.65
C ARG A 488 -9.20 3.83 -17.81
N PHE A 489 -8.26 4.78 -17.76
CA PHE A 489 -8.56 6.19 -17.94
C PHE A 489 -9.08 6.51 -19.35
N LEU A 490 -8.50 5.94 -20.40
CA LEU A 490 -8.95 6.17 -21.77
C LEU A 490 -10.42 5.77 -21.93
N LEU A 491 -10.77 4.57 -21.47
CA LEU A 491 -12.14 4.05 -21.56
C LEU A 491 -13.12 4.85 -20.69
N GLY A 492 -12.70 5.29 -19.51
CA GLY A 492 -13.50 6.16 -18.64
C GLY A 492 -13.72 7.55 -19.25
N ILE A 493 -12.69 8.18 -19.83
CA ILE A 493 -12.78 9.52 -20.46
C ILE A 493 -13.73 9.47 -21.66
N SER A 494 -13.75 8.35 -22.38
CA SER A 494 -14.65 8.15 -23.52
C SER A 494 -16.14 8.13 -23.16
N LEU A 495 -16.54 8.04 -21.90
CA LEU A 495 -17.94 8.15 -21.48
C LEU A 495 -18.47 9.59 -21.64
N GLU A 496 -19.66 9.74 -22.22
CA GLU A 496 -20.29 11.06 -22.42
C GLU A 496 -20.46 11.85 -21.11
N SER A 497 -20.76 11.19 -19.99
CA SER A 497 -20.85 11.83 -18.67
C SER A 497 -19.53 12.48 -18.25
N ASN A 498 -18.40 11.83 -18.54
CA ASN A 498 -17.07 12.30 -18.17
C ASN A 498 -16.59 13.38 -19.14
N GLN A 499 -16.93 13.25 -20.43
CA GLN A 499 -16.69 14.30 -21.41
C GLN A 499 -17.41 15.61 -21.04
N LYS A 500 -18.63 15.54 -20.48
CA LYS A 500 -19.37 16.73 -19.98
C LYS A 500 -18.64 17.45 -18.86
N LEU A 501 -17.96 16.72 -17.97
CA LEU A 501 -17.10 17.32 -16.93
C LEU A 501 -15.88 18.02 -17.54
N LEU A 502 -15.36 17.50 -18.66
CA LEU A 502 -14.21 18.03 -19.38
C LEU A 502 -14.57 19.04 -20.49
N LYS A 503 -15.81 19.53 -20.57
CA LYS A 503 -16.29 20.44 -21.64
C LYS A 503 -15.44 21.71 -21.82
N ASP A 504 -14.78 22.14 -20.76
CA ASP A 504 -13.93 23.32 -20.76
C ASP A 504 -12.56 23.04 -21.41
N LEU A 505 -12.17 21.76 -21.50
CA LEU A 505 -10.94 21.29 -22.14
C LEU A 505 -11.18 20.65 -23.51
N LEU A 506 -12.31 19.98 -23.71
CA LEU A 506 -12.73 19.37 -24.97
C LEU A 506 -13.48 20.39 -25.85
N THR A 507 -13.18 20.45 -27.15
CA THR A 507 -13.85 21.39 -28.07
C THR A 507 -15.27 20.96 -28.45
N HIS A 508 -15.57 19.66 -28.40
CA HIS A 508 -16.91 19.09 -28.57
C HIS A 508 -17.01 17.70 -27.89
N THR A 509 -18.23 17.24 -27.62
CA THR A 509 -18.51 15.91 -27.06
C THR A 509 -18.84 14.90 -28.17
N VAL A 510 -18.27 13.71 -28.10
CA VAL A 510 -18.55 12.61 -29.04
C VAL A 510 -19.60 11.69 -28.44
N ASN A 511 -20.70 11.44 -29.18
CA ASN A 511 -21.66 10.40 -28.81
C ASN A 511 -21.03 9.02 -29.06
N SER A 512 -20.44 8.45 -28.01
CA SER A 512 -19.73 7.18 -28.03
C SER A 512 -20.59 6.01 -27.54
N SER A 513 -21.89 6.21 -27.27
CA SER A 513 -22.73 5.22 -26.57
C SER A 513 -22.73 3.83 -27.22
N GLU A 514 -22.87 3.76 -28.55
CA GLU A 514 -22.82 2.51 -29.29
C GLU A 514 -21.40 1.91 -29.33
N SER A 515 -20.38 2.73 -29.52
CA SER A 515 -18.97 2.31 -29.50
C SER A 515 -18.57 1.75 -28.13
N ILE A 516 -19.06 2.36 -27.06
CA ILE A 516 -18.87 1.92 -25.67
C ILE A 516 -19.53 0.56 -25.45
N LYS A 517 -20.76 0.35 -25.93
CA LYS A 517 -21.42 -0.97 -25.88
C LYS A 517 -20.63 -2.05 -26.63
N LYS A 518 -20.20 -1.76 -27.86
CA LYS A 518 -19.35 -2.68 -28.65
C LYS A 518 -18.04 -3.00 -27.91
N THR A 519 -17.41 -1.98 -27.32
CA THR A 519 -16.15 -2.12 -26.56
C THR A 519 -16.36 -2.96 -25.31
N SER A 520 -17.41 -2.71 -24.54
CA SER A 520 -17.77 -3.52 -23.38
C SER A 520 -18.00 -4.98 -23.75
N GLN A 521 -18.73 -5.22 -24.83
CA GLN A 521 -18.98 -6.58 -25.32
C GLN A 521 -17.68 -7.27 -25.71
N TYR A 522 -16.81 -6.58 -26.45
CA TYR A 522 -15.49 -7.09 -26.81
C TYR A 522 -14.66 -7.46 -25.56
N ILE A 523 -14.61 -6.59 -24.56
CA ILE A 523 -13.89 -6.85 -23.30
C ILE A 523 -14.45 -8.09 -22.58
N LYS A 524 -15.77 -8.23 -22.49
CA LYS A 524 -16.42 -9.41 -21.88
C LYS A 524 -16.07 -10.69 -22.61
N GLU A 525 -16.11 -10.67 -23.94
CA GLU A 525 -15.72 -11.81 -24.76
C GLU A 525 -14.26 -12.18 -24.53
N ARG A 526 -13.36 -11.20 -24.44
CA ARG A 526 -11.94 -11.45 -24.11
C ARG A 526 -11.78 -12.12 -22.74
N ILE A 527 -12.50 -11.67 -21.72
CA ILE A 527 -12.46 -12.27 -20.36
C ILE A 527 -12.97 -13.72 -20.37
N LYS A 528 -14.06 -14.00 -21.11
CA LYS A 528 -14.72 -15.31 -21.09
C LYS A 528 -14.03 -16.36 -21.95
N THR A 529 -13.61 -15.98 -23.16
CA THR A 529 -13.20 -16.93 -24.19
C THR A 529 -11.71 -17.25 -24.19
N ASP A 530 -10.88 -16.35 -23.67
CA ASP A 530 -9.43 -16.52 -23.70
C ASP A 530 -8.91 -17.28 -22.48
N LYS A 531 -8.71 -18.57 -22.68
CA LYS A 531 -8.22 -19.50 -21.64
C LYS A 531 -6.78 -19.24 -21.21
N ASN A 532 -6.01 -18.54 -22.04
CA ASN A 532 -4.60 -18.23 -21.77
C ASN A 532 -4.41 -16.83 -21.19
N LEU A 533 -5.50 -16.07 -20.99
CA LEU A 533 -5.45 -14.74 -20.42
C LEU A 533 -4.93 -14.81 -18.96
N PRO A 534 -3.80 -14.13 -18.64
CA PRO A 534 -3.32 -14.07 -17.27
C PRO A 534 -4.34 -13.46 -16.32
N THR A 535 -4.28 -13.84 -15.05
CA THR A 535 -5.25 -13.41 -14.03
C THR A 535 -5.26 -11.89 -13.87
N GLU A 536 -4.09 -11.28 -13.87
CA GLU A 536 -3.86 -9.83 -13.76
C GLU A 536 -4.51 -9.09 -14.94
N ARG A 537 -4.37 -9.62 -16.16
CA ARG A 537 -4.95 -9.04 -17.37
C ARG A 537 -6.48 -9.13 -17.35
N SER A 538 -7.01 -10.27 -16.94
CA SER A 538 -8.46 -10.46 -16.78
C SER A 538 -9.06 -9.50 -15.75
N ILE A 539 -8.36 -9.28 -14.64
CA ILE A 539 -8.76 -8.32 -13.61
C ILE A 539 -8.69 -6.90 -14.12
N ASN A 540 -7.63 -6.53 -14.85
CA ASN A 540 -7.52 -5.20 -15.44
C ASN A 540 -8.68 -4.92 -16.41
N LEU A 541 -9.03 -5.89 -17.26
CA LEU A 541 -10.17 -5.78 -18.18
C LEU A 541 -11.51 -5.64 -17.44
N PHE A 542 -11.68 -6.33 -16.31
CA PHE A 542 -12.85 -6.14 -15.46
C PHE A 542 -12.92 -4.72 -14.88
N LEU A 543 -11.80 -4.19 -14.41
CA LEU A 543 -11.72 -2.83 -13.88
C LEU A 543 -11.97 -1.78 -14.97
N CYS A 544 -11.59 -2.06 -16.22
CA CYS A 544 -11.99 -1.25 -17.37
C CYS A 544 -13.52 -1.19 -17.55
N LEU A 545 -14.23 -2.31 -17.36
CA LEU A 545 -15.70 -2.31 -17.38
C LEU A 545 -16.30 -1.46 -16.25
N LEU A 546 -15.71 -1.49 -15.05
CA LEU A 546 -16.13 -0.63 -13.94
C LEU A 546 -15.93 0.87 -14.26
N GLU A 547 -14.81 1.24 -14.87
CA GLU A 547 -14.57 2.63 -15.33
C GLU A 547 -15.55 3.06 -16.42
N MET A 548 -15.99 2.12 -17.26
CA MET A 548 -17.06 2.31 -18.24
C MET A 548 -18.48 2.28 -17.61
N LYS A 549 -18.59 2.13 -16.28
CA LYS A 549 -19.84 1.94 -15.53
C LYS A 549 -20.69 0.75 -15.99
N ASP A 550 -20.07 -0.27 -16.59
CA ASP A 550 -20.72 -1.49 -17.05
C ASP A 550 -20.64 -2.59 -15.99
N GLN A 551 -21.75 -2.80 -15.28
CA GLN A 551 -21.90 -3.83 -14.24
C GLN A 551 -22.53 -5.14 -14.76
N THR A 552 -22.78 -5.25 -16.08
CA THR A 552 -23.52 -6.40 -16.62
C THR A 552 -22.71 -7.70 -16.53
N LEU A 553 -21.38 -7.65 -16.72
CA LEU A 553 -20.54 -8.84 -16.54
C LEU A 553 -20.61 -9.36 -15.11
N TYR A 554 -20.62 -8.45 -14.13
CA TYR A 554 -20.78 -8.82 -12.73
C TYR A 554 -22.13 -9.50 -12.48
N LYS A 555 -23.23 -8.95 -13.04
CA LYS A 555 -24.56 -9.57 -12.95
C LYS A 555 -24.62 -10.94 -13.62
N GLU A 556 -24.02 -11.09 -14.81
CA GLU A 556 -23.93 -12.36 -15.52
C GLU A 556 -23.16 -13.41 -14.72
N ILE A 557 -22.07 -13.00 -14.05
CA ILE A 557 -21.35 -13.88 -13.13
C ILE A 557 -22.23 -14.21 -11.93
N GLN A 558 -22.89 -13.24 -11.29
CA GLN A 558 -23.81 -13.52 -10.19
C GLN A 558 -24.93 -14.49 -10.57
N ASP A 559 -25.50 -14.37 -11.77
CA ASP A 559 -26.52 -15.27 -12.28
C ASP A 559 -25.95 -16.66 -12.58
N PHE A 560 -24.75 -16.73 -13.17
CA PHE A 560 -24.00 -17.97 -13.32
C PHE A 560 -23.74 -18.64 -11.98
N LEU A 561 -23.39 -17.84 -10.95
CA LEU A 561 -23.28 -18.31 -9.59
C LEU A 561 -24.69 -18.74 -9.11
N LYS A 562 -25.80 -18.04 -9.26
CA LYS A 562 -27.08 -18.54 -8.72
C LYS A 562 -27.61 -19.81 -9.42
N SER A 563 -27.18 -20.09 -10.65
CA SER A 563 -27.68 -21.19 -11.48
C SER A 563 -26.93 -22.52 -11.28
N ASP A 564 -27.54 -23.46 -10.55
CA ASP A 564 -27.00 -24.82 -10.34
C ASP A 564 -26.76 -25.60 -11.65
N LYS A 565 -27.53 -25.34 -12.70
CA LYS A 565 -27.37 -25.99 -14.02
C LYS A 565 -26.12 -25.49 -14.74
N GLN A 566 -25.88 -24.18 -14.73
CA GLN A 566 -24.76 -23.57 -15.45
C GLN A 566 -23.40 -23.85 -14.76
N ARG A 567 -23.35 -23.82 -13.42
CA ARG A 567 -22.14 -24.14 -12.64
C ARG A 567 -21.54 -25.52 -12.92
N LYS A 568 -22.39 -26.49 -13.28
CA LYS A 568 -21.98 -27.88 -13.55
C LYS A 568 -21.53 -28.10 -14.99
N SER A 569 -22.13 -27.40 -15.95
CA SER A 569 -21.84 -27.60 -17.38
C SER A 569 -20.57 -26.90 -17.86
N GLU A 570 -20.22 -25.73 -17.30
CA GLU A 570 -19.08 -24.94 -17.75
C GLU A 570 -17.85 -25.15 -16.86
N LYS A 571 -16.74 -25.62 -17.46
CA LYS A 571 -15.50 -25.87 -16.72
C LYS A 571 -14.68 -24.59 -16.61
N LEU A 572 -14.49 -24.09 -15.38
CA LEU A 572 -13.69 -22.90 -15.09
C LEU A 572 -12.20 -23.23 -14.99
N THR A 573 -11.35 -22.38 -15.57
CA THR A 573 -9.89 -22.44 -15.36
C THR A 573 -9.51 -21.80 -14.01
N PRO A 574 -8.34 -22.14 -13.43
CA PRO A 574 -7.87 -21.48 -12.22
C PRO A 574 -7.75 -19.94 -12.35
N ALA A 575 -7.35 -19.45 -13.53
CA ALA A 575 -7.31 -18.02 -13.79
C ALA A 575 -8.71 -17.38 -13.73
N GLN A 576 -9.71 -18.01 -14.35
CA GLN A 576 -11.11 -17.55 -14.28
C GLN A 576 -11.64 -17.57 -12.85
N CYS A 577 -11.31 -18.59 -12.05
CA CYS A 577 -11.63 -18.62 -10.62
C CYS A 577 -11.04 -17.44 -9.84
N SER A 578 -9.81 -17.05 -10.18
CA SER A 578 -9.14 -15.90 -9.55
C SER A 578 -9.84 -14.58 -9.93
N SER A 579 -10.21 -14.44 -11.20
CA SER A 579 -10.96 -13.27 -11.69
C SER A 579 -12.33 -13.17 -11.04
N ILE A 580 -13.11 -14.27 -10.99
CA ILE A 580 -14.42 -14.31 -10.32
C ILE A 580 -14.27 -13.91 -8.85
N THR A 581 -13.26 -14.44 -8.17
CA THR A 581 -12.98 -14.10 -6.77
C THR A 581 -12.73 -12.61 -6.58
N TYR A 582 -11.87 -12.03 -7.42
CA TYR A 582 -11.60 -10.60 -7.37
C TYR A 582 -12.88 -9.78 -7.63
N MET A 583 -13.66 -10.15 -8.65
CA MET A 583 -14.92 -9.48 -8.98
C MET A 583 -15.91 -9.55 -7.82
N LEU A 584 -15.99 -10.69 -7.12
CA LEU A 584 -16.81 -10.84 -5.92
C LEU A 584 -16.33 -9.94 -4.78
N GLN A 585 -15.02 -9.84 -4.55
CA GLN A 585 -14.44 -8.97 -3.52
C GLN A 585 -14.66 -7.48 -3.82
N MET A 586 -14.72 -7.10 -5.09
CA MET A 586 -14.96 -5.72 -5.54
C MET A 586 -16.44 -5.31 -5.50
N SER A 587 -17.35 -6.26 -5.26
CA SER A 587 -18.77 -5.97 -5.27
C SER A 587 -19.27 -5.32 -3.97
N GLU A 588 -20.27 -4.45 -4.11
CA GLU A 588 -21.10 -3.98 -2.99
C GLU A 588 -22.15 -5.01 -2.58
N GLU A 589 -22.57 -5.88 -3.50
CA GLU A 589 -23.54 -6.93 -3.24
C GLU A 589 -22.85 -8.14 -2.61
N VAL A 590 -23.39 -8.59 -1.48
CA VAL A 590 -22.93 -9.78 -0.76
C VAL A 590 -23.53 -11.03 -1.39
N LEU A 591 -22.70 -12.04 -1.67
CA LEU A 591 -23.17 -13.33 -2.16
C LEU A 591 -23.80 -14.15 -1.02
N ASP A 592 -25.00 -14.70 -1.23
CA ASP A 592 -25.71 -15.42 -0.17
C ASP A 592 -25.02 -16.75 0.19
N GLU A 593 -24.61 -17.55 -0.81
CA GLU A 593 -23.96 -18.85 -0.59
C GLU A 593 -22.80 -19.08 -1.57
N LEU A 594 -21.63 -19.41 -1.00
CA LEU A 594 -20.46 -19.92 -1.73
C LEU A 594 -20.22 -21.38 -1.36
N ASP A 595 -20.50 -22.30 -2.29
CA ASP A 595 -20.19 -23.73 -2.15
C ASP A 595 -19.16 -24.14 -3.20
N LEU A 596 -17.93 -24.41 -2.76
CA LEU A 596 -16.82 -24.72 -3.66
C LEU A 596 -17.01 -26.03 -4.44
N LYS A 597 -17.77 -26.98 -3.90
CA LYS A 597 -18.02 -28.27 -4.56
C LYS A 597 -19.01 -28.16 -5.70
N LYS A 598 -19.82 -27.09 -5.76
CA LYS A 598 -20.74 -26.84 -6.88
C LYS A 598 -20.04 -26.36 -8.15
N TYR A 599 -18.78 -25.90 -8.09
CA TYR A 599 -18.06 -25.38 -9.25
C TYR A 599 -17.27 -26.46 -9.98
N ASN A 600 -17.48 -26.57 -11.30
CA ASN A 600 -16.71 -27.45 -12.17
C ASN A 600 -15.33 -26.85 -12.48
N THR A 601 -14.35 -27.08 -11.60
CA THR A 601 -12.96 -26.63 -11.75
C THR A 601 -11.98 -27.60 -11.06
N SER A 602 -10.67 -27.39 -11.25
CA SER A 602 -9.63 -28.17 -10.57
C SER A 602 -9.55 -27.84 -9.06
N GLU A 603 -8.85 -28.67 -8.28
CA GLU A 603 -8.58 -28.36 -6.86
C GLU A 603 -7.86 -27.03 -6.68
N GLU A 604 -6.98 -26.67 -7.62
CA GLU A 604 -6.37 -25.35 -7.65
C GLU A 604 -7.41 -24.26 -7.88
N GLY A 605 -8.29 -24.41 -8.88
CA GLY A 605 -9.36 -23.44 -9.14
C GLY A 605 -10.28 -23.23 -7.92
N ARG A 606 -10.65 -24.32 -7.22
CA ARG A 606 -11.41 -24.23 -5.96
C ARG A 606 -10.66 -23.46 -4.88
N ARG A 607 -9.36 -23.74 -4.70
CA ARG A 607 -8.53 -22.98 -3.75
C ARG A 607 -8.49 -21.50 -4.09
N ARG A 608 -8.42 -21.14 -5.37
CA ARG A 608 -8.44 -19.75 -5.83
C ARG A 608 -9.79 -19.05 -5.66
N LEU A 609 -10.88 -19.78 -5.37
CA LEU A 609 -12.19 -19.23 -5.00
C LEU A 609 -12.34 -18.88 -3.50
N ILE A 610 -11.47 -19.43 -2.64
CA ILE A 610 -11.55 -19.25 -1.19
C ILE A 610 -11.56 -17.78 -0.76
N PRO A 611 -10.74 -16.85 -1.33
CA PRO A 611 -10.77 -15.45 -0.90
C PRO A 611 -12.12 -14.75 -1.06
N ALA A 612 -13.06 -15.29 -1.83
CA ALA A 612 -14.42 -14.75 -1.94
C ALA A 612 -15.23 -14.90 -0.63
N VAL A 613 -14.76 -15.70 0.33
CA VAL A 613 -15.32 -15.84 1.69
C VAL A 613 -15.55 -14.48 2.36
N SER A 614 -14.73 -13.47 2.08
CA SER A 614 -14.85 -12.13 2.66
C SER A 614 -16.07 -11.34 2.22
N ASN A 615 -16.75 -11.76 1.14
CA ASN A 615 -17.97 -11.12 0.62
C ASN A 615 -19.18 -12.07 0.55
N CYS A 616 -19.21 -13.12 1.39
CA CYS A 616 -20.29 -14.12 1.42
C CYS A 616 -21.01 -14.19 2.77
N ARG A 617 -22.32 -14.47 2.80
CA ARG A 617 -23.07 -14.73 4.06
C ARG A 617 -22.89 -16.16 4.55
N LYS A 618 -22.89 -17.13 3.64
CA LYS A 618 -22.74 -18.56 3.93
C LYS A 618 -21.65 -19.16 3.05
N VAL A 619 -20.74 -19.91 3.65
CA VAL A 619 -19.61 -20.51 2.93
C VAL A 619 -19.47 -21.98 3.30
N LEU A 620 -19.46 -22.84 2.28
CA LEU A 620 -19.35 -24.29 2.37
C LEU A 620 -18.01 -24.73 1.77
N LEU A 621 -17.03 -25.01 2.63
CA LEU A 621 -15.69 -25.49 2.29
C LEU A 621 -15.50 -26.96 2.68
N ALA A 622 -16.59 -27.69 2.93
CA ALA A 622 -16.51 -29.04 3.46
C ALA A 622 -15.73 -29.97 2.51
N GLY A 623 -14.66 -30.61 2.98
CA GLY A 623 -13.81 -31.51 2.19
C GLY A 623 -13.16 -30.86 0.97
N CYS A 624 -12.62 -29.64 1.14
CA CYS A 624 -11.92 -28.88 0.09
C CYS A 624 -10.39 -28.92 0.23
N ASN A 625 -9.85 -29.78 1.11
CA ASN A 625 -8.42 -29.94 1.37
C ASN A 625 -7.72 -28.60 1.65
N LEU A 626 -8.23 -27.86 2.64
CA LEU A 626 -7.74 -26.53 2.98
C LEU A 626 -6.28 -26.58 3.45
N SER A 627 -5.43 -25.75 2.84
CA SER A 627 -4.07 -25.54 3.34
C SER A 627 -4.07 -24.60 4.55
N ARG A 628 -2.94 -24.49 5.25
CA ARG A 628 -2.73 -23.46 6.28
C ARG A 628 -3.04 -22.06 5.75
N HIS A 629 -2.57 -21.74 4.55
CA HIS A 629 -2.83 -20.46 3.90
C HIS A 629 -4.33 -20.22 3.64
N SER A 630 -5.06 -21.26 3.20
CA SER A 630 -6.51 -21.16 3.05
C SER A 630 -7.22 -20.86 4.38
N CYS A 631 -6.72 -21.42 5.49
CA CYS A 631 -7.24 -21.14 6.83
C CYS A 631 -6.95 -19.69 7.26
N GLU A 632 -5.77 -19.15 6.96
CA GLU A 632 -5.42 -17.74 7.23
C GLU A 632 -6.35 -16.77 6.50
N ILE A 633 -6.70 -17.05 5.24
CA ILE A 633 -7.67 -16.25 4.47
C ILE A 633 -9.05 -16.26 5.15
N VAL A 634 -9.53 -17.42 5.58
CA VAL A 634 -10.82 -17.56 6.27
C VAL A 634 -10.80 -16.82 7.61
N VAL A 635 -9.72 -16.93 8.38
CA VAL A 635 -9.52 -16.20 9.65
C VAL A 635 -9.54 -14.69 9.44
N SER A 636 -8.82 -14.19 8.44
CA SER A 636 -8.82 -12.75 8.10
C SER A 636 -10.22 -12.26 7.74
N ALA A 637 -10.98 -13.05 6.95
CA ALA A 637 -12.35 -12.73 6.62
C ALA A 637 -13.30 -12.70 7.83
N LEU A 638 -13.08 -13.56 8.84
CA LEU A 638 -13.84 -13.54 10.10
C LEU A 638 -13.54 -12.31 10.96
N GLN A 639 -12.29 -11.82 10.94
CA GLN A 639 -11.85 -10.68 11.75
C GLN A 639 -12.14 -9.31 11.10
N SER A 640 -12.51 -9.30 9.82
CA SER A 640 -12.81 -8.08 9.05
C SER A 640 -13.98 -7.30 9.67
N LEU A 641 -13.79 -5.98 9.82
CA LEU A 641 -14.72 -5.04 10.47
C LEU A 641 -16.18 -5.15 9.97
N ASN A 642 -16.37 -5.45 8.69
CA ASN A 642 -17.68 -5.51 8.05
C ASN A 642 -17.98 -6.88 7.44
N SER A 643 -17.45 -7.96 8.03
CA SER A 643 -17.66 -9.31 7.50
C SER A 643 -19.15 -9.66 7.39
N PRO A 644 -19.65 -10.01 6.18
CA PRO A 644 -21.03 -10.45 6.01
C PRO A 644 -21.25 -11.89 6.44
N LEU A 645 -20.17 -12.64 6.74
CA LEU A 645 -20.21 -14.06 7.03
C LEU A 645 -21.01 -14.35 8.31
N ARG A 646 -21.97 -15.29 8.20
CA ARG A 646 -22.84 -15.76 9.27
C ARG A 646 -22.76 -17.27 9.44
N GLU A 647 -22.52 -18.00 8.35
CA GLU A 647 -22.39 -19.46 8.39
C GLU A 647 -21.12 -19.92 7.70
N LEU A 648 -20.36 -20.79 8.37
CA LEU A 648 -19.13 -21.35 7.87
C LEU A 648 -19.09 -22.85 8.13
N ASP A 649 -18.97 -23.62 7.04
CA ASP A 649 -18.79 -25.07 7.10
C ASP A 649 -17.40 -25.45 6.60
N LEU A 650 -16.56 -25.93 7.51
CA LEU A 650 -15.20 -26.43 7.25
C LEU A 650 -15.10 -27.95 7.41
N SER A 651 -16.24 -28.66 7.49
CA SER A 651 -16.28 -30.08 7.81
C SER A 651 -15.41 -30.93 6.88
N ASN A 652 -14.88 -32.06 7.37
CA ASN A 652 -14.03 -32.97 6.60
C ASN A 652 -12.75 -32.32 6.03
N ASN A 653 -12.22 -31.30 6.69
CA ASN A 653 -10.87 -30.77 6.42
C ASN A 653 -9.94 -31.08 7.59
N ASP A 654 -8.66 -31.27 7.32
CA ASP A 654 -7.70 -31.73 8.31
C ASP A 654 -7.10 -30.58 9.14
N LEU A 655 -7.98 -29.81 9.81
CA LEU A 655 -7.63 -28.59 10.55
C LEU A 655 -6.80 -28.85 11.81
N GLN A 656 -7.08 -29.95 12.51
CA GLN A 656 -6.48 -30.29 13.82
C GLN A 656 -6.69 -29.19 14.88
N ASP A 657 -6.14 -29.37 16.08
CA ASP A 657 -6.27 -28.40 17.16
C ASP A 657 -5.61 -27.05 16.85
N THR A 658 -4.57 -27.04 16.02
CA THR A 658 -3.87 -25.81 15.61
C THR A 658 -4.71 -24.94 14.70
N GLY A 659 -5.43 -25.52 13.73
CA GLY A 659 -6.40 -24.79 12.92
C GLY A 659 -7.59 -24.29 13.75
N VAL A 660 -8.06 -25.10 14.71
CA VAL A 660 -9.11 -24.70 15.66
C VAL A 660 -8.66 -23.55 16.55
N LYS A 661 -7.39 -23.52 16.98
CA LYS A 661 -6.82 -22.38 17.72
C LYS A 661 -6.90 -21.08 16.91
N MET A 662 -6.46 -21.10 15.65
CA MET A 662 -6.51 -19.93 14.77
C MET A 662 -7.95 -19.42 14.58
N LEU A 663 -8.89 -20.33 14.34
CA LEU A 663 -10.32 -19.98 14.24
C LEU A 663 -10.85 -19.43 15.57
N SER A 664 -10.46 -20.01 16.70
CA SER A 664 -10.90 -19.55 18.02
C SER A 664 -10.41 -18.13 18.31
N ASP A 665 -9.18 -17.79 17.94
CA ASP A 665 -8.65 -16.43 18.09
C ASP A 665 -9.36 -15.44 17.15
N ALA A 666 -9.79 -15.88 15.96
CA ALA A 666 -10.63 -15.10 15.06
C ALA A 666 -12.02 -14.81 15.64
N LEU A 667 -12.67 -15.82 16.22
CA LEU A 667 -14.02 -15.75 16.79
C LEU A 667 -14.11 -14.85 18.02
N LYS A 668 -13.00 -14.65 18.75
CA LYS A 668 -12.91 -13.69 19.87
C LYS A 668 -12.91 -12.23 19.42
N SER A 669 -12.69 -11.96 18.12
CA SER A 669 -12.73 -10.60 17.59
C SER A 669 -14.12 -10.00 17.73
N THR A 670 -14.20 -8.75 18.20
CA THR A 670 -15.47 -7.98 18.28
C THR A 670 -16.12 -7.76 16.91
N ASN A 671 -15.37 -7.96 15.83
CA ASN A 671 -15.86 -7.82 14.46
C ASN A 671 -16.49 -9.11 13.93
N CYS A 672 -16.24 -10.25 14.58
CA CYS A 672 -16.71 -11.54 14.09
C CYS A 672 -18.19 -11.72 14.38
N LYS A 673 -19.01 -11.80 13.33
CA LYS A 673 -20.47 -11.95 13.43
C LYS A 673 -20.94 -13.37 13.08
N LEU A 674 -20.05 -14.35 13.14
CA LEU A 674 -20.35 -15.73 12.76
C LEU A 674 -21.35 -16.34 13.74
N GLU A 675 -22.42 -16.93 13.22
CA GLU A 675 -23.49 -17.54 14.00
C GLU A 675 -23.45 -19.07 13.94
N ILE A 676 -22.98 -19.65 12.84
CA ILE A 676 -22.92 -21.10 12.65
C ILE A 676 -21.52 -21.49 12.22
N LEU A 677 -20.92 -22.41 12.97
CA LEU A 677 -19.62 -23.01 12.66
C LEU A 677 -19.73 -24.53 12.65
N ARG A 678 -19.39 -25.14 11.50
CA ARG A 678 -19.31 -26.60 11.38
C ARG A 678 -17.87 -27.04 11.17
N LEU A 679 -17.40 -27.88 12.08
CA LEU A 679 -16.07 -28.47 12.13
C LEU A 679 -16.16 -30.00 12.16
N SER A 680 -17.24 -30.56 11.61
CA SER A 680 -17.51 -31.99 11.67
C SER A 680 -16.39 -32.76 10.98
N GLY A 681 -15.80 -33.76 11.64
CA GLY A 681 -14.68 -34.52 11.08
C GLY A 681 -13.46 -33.66 10.74
N CYS A 682 -13.01 -32.79 11.64
CA CYS A 682 -11.81 -31.93 11.45
C CYS A 682 -10.57 -32.36 12.26
N MET A 683 -10.60 -33.55 12.87
CA MET A 683 -9.56 -34.08 13.77
C MET A 683 -9.34 -33.20 15.00
N VAL A 684 -10.43 -32.67 15.55
CA VAL A 684 -10.42 -31.88 16.79
C VAL A 684 -10.31 -32.82 17.98
N THR A 685 -9.40 -32.51 18.92
CA THR A 685 -9.23 -33.24 20.18
C THR A 685 -9.71 -32.43 21.39
N GLU A 686 -9.52 -32.97 22.60
CA GLU A 686 -9.72 -32.27 23.87
C GLU A 686 -9.02 -30.88 23.90
N VAL A 687 -7.84 -30.76 23.28
CA VAL A 687 -7.08 -29.49 23.22
C VAL A 687 -7.82 -28.46 22.36
N GLY A 688 -8.33 -28.85 21.20
CA GLY A 688 -9.15 -28.00 20.35
C GLY A 688 -10.45 -27.56 21.04
N CYS A 689 -11.08 -28.45 21.81
CA CYS A 689 -12.23 -28.13 22.63
C CYS A 689 -11.90 -27.07 23.70
N CYS A 690 -10.70 -27.08 24.28
CA CYS A 690 -10.24 -26.03 25.21
C CYS A 690 -10.22 -24.64 24.54
N TYR A 691 -9.74 -24.54 23.31
CA TYR A 691 -9.74 -23.28 22.56
C TYR A 691 -11.16 -22.80 22.27
N LEU A 692 -12.04 -23.68 21.80
CA LEU A 692 -13.44 -23.34 21.52
C LEU A 692 -14.21 -22.95 22.79
N ALA A 693 -13.98 -23.63 23.91
CA ALA A 693 -14.58 -23.28 25.20
C ALA A 693 -14.18 -21.87 25.67
N SER A 694 -12.98 -21.41 25.31
CA SER A 694 -12.54 -20.03 25.59
C SER A 694 -13.30 -18.98 24.77
N VAL A 695 -13.73 -19.31 23.55
CA VAL A 695 -14.56 -18.44 22.70
C VAL A 695 -15.95 -18.27 23.32
N LEU A 696 -16.54 -19.35 23.84
CA LEU A 696 -17.86 -19.32 24.46
C LEU A 696 -17.93 -18.50 25.76
N ARG A 697 -16.78 -18.16 26.37
CA ARG A 697 -16.70 -17.19 27.48
C ARG A 697 -16.75 -15.73 27.04
N SER A 698 -16.42 -15.47 25.77
CA SER A 698 -16.33 -14.13 25.21
C SER A 698 -17.67 -13.70 24.60
N THR A 699 -17.78 -12.44 24.17
CA THR A 699 -18.95 -11.88 23.47
C THR A 699 -19.10 -12.45 22.05
N SER A 700 -19.07 -13.77 21.90
CA SER A 700 -19.20 -14.44 20.62
C SER A 700 -20.66 -14.42 20.15
N HIS A 701 -20.87 -14.31 18.85
CA HIS A 701 -22.19 -14.35 18.22
C HIS A 701 -22.64 -15.78 17.83
N LEU A 702 -21.89 -16.79 18.25
CA LEU A 702 -22.05 -18.18 17.80
C LEU A 702 -23.29 -18.83 18.43
N LYS A 703 -24.20 -19.31 17.58
CA LYS A 703 -25.47 -19.95 17.96
C LYS A 703 -25.46 -21.46 17.71
N GLU A 704 -24.72 -21.94 16.72
CA GLU A 704 -24.56 -23.36 16.40
C GLU A 704 -23.09 -23.72 16.22
N LEU A 705 -22.66 -24.79 16.91
CA LEU A 705 -21.34 -25.39 16.80
C LEU A 705 -21.50 -26.89 16.56
N ASP A 706 -21.02 -27.35 15.41
CA ASP A 706 -20.98 -28.77 15.08
C ASP A 706 -19.55 -29.30 15.13
N LEU A 707 -19.29 -30.17 16.10
CA LEU A 707 -18.04 -30.90 16.32
C LEU A 707 -18.24 -32.42 16.14
N SER A 708 -19.34 -32.85 15.52
CA SER A 708 -19.59 -34.28 15.29
C SER A 708 -18.42 -34.92 14.55
N TYR A 709 -18.25 -36.23 14.70
CA TYR A 709 -17.25 -36.99 13.96
C TYR A 709 -15.79 -36.56 14.24
N ASN A 710 -15.52 -35.92 15.39
CA ASN A 710 -14.20 -35.62 15.94
C ASN A 710 -13.90 -36.52 17.16
N TYR A 711 -12.81 -36.20 17.88
CA TYR A 711 -12.40 -36.89 19.11
C TYR A 711 -12.30 -35.92 20.30
N PRO A 712 -13.40 -35.23 20.70
CA PRO A 712 -13.38 -34.22 21.76
C PRO A 712 -13.06 -34.77 23.15
N GLY A 713 -13.08 -36.10 23.35
CA GLY A 713 -12.92 -36.76 24.64
C GLY A 713 -14.01 -36.43 25.66
N GLU A 714 -14.09 -37.17 26.77
CA GLU A 714 -15.05 -36.86 27.84
C GLU A 714 -14.77 -35.49 28.47
N SER A 715 -13.49 -35.14 28.60
CA SER A 715 -13.07 -33.88 29.22
C SER A 715 -13.46 -32.67 28.35
N GLY A 716 -13.28 -32.74 27.03
CA GLY A 716 -13.64 -31.67 26.10
C GLY A 716 -15.15 -31.54 25.92
N VAL A 717 -15.89 -32.65 25.88
CA VAL A 717 -17.37 -32.62 25.88
C VAL A 717 -17.89 -31.96 27.14
N LYS A 718 -17.43 -32.41 28.32
CA LYS A 718 -17.83 -31.80 29.60
C LYS A 718 -17.50 -30.32 29.63
N LEU A 719 -16.30 -29.94 29.20
CA LEU A 719 -15.88 -28.53 29.17
C LEU A 719 -16.80 -27.66 28.30
N LEU A 720 -17.23 -28.14 27.13
CA LEU A 720 -18.13 -27.41 26.23
C LEU A 720 -19.57 -27.39 26.76
N THR A 721 -20.06 -28.50 27.31
CA THR A 721 -21.42 -28.58 27.88
C THR A 721 -21.57 -27.74 29.15
N ASP A 722 -20.55 -27.72 30.02
CA ASP A 722 -20.53 -26.85 31.21
C ASP A 722 -20.64 -25.37 30.81
N ARG A 723 -20.13 -24.97 29.63
CA ARG A 723 -20.24 -23.59 29.11
C ARG A 723 -21.63 -23.23 28.61
N LEU A 724 -22.44 -24.20 28.18
CA LEU A 724 -23.84 -23.95 27.80
C LEU A 724 -24.70 -23.51 28.99
N SER A 725 -24.26 -23.80 30.21
CA SER A 725 -24.94 -23.38 31.44
C SER A 725 -24.62 -21.93 31.84
N ASP A 726 -23.67 -21.27 31.18
CA ASP A 726 -23.33 -19.87 31.43
C ASP A 726 -24.42 -18.94 30.87
N PRO A 727 -25.01 -18.03 31.66
CA PRO A 727 -26.06 -17.12 31.19
C PRO A 727 -25.62 -16.17 30.06
N ASN A 728 -24.30 -15.97 29.88
CA ASN A 728 -23.76 -15.15 28.79
C ASN A 728 -23.44 -15.95 27.52
N CYS A 729 -23.66 -17.27 27.52
CA CYS A 729 -23.44 -18.12 26.35
C CYS A 729 -24.54 -17.90 25.31
N THR A 730 -24.15 -17.57 24.08
CA THR A 730 -25.08 -17.37 22.94
C THR A 730 -25.39 -18.66 22.18
N LEU A 731 -24.65 -19.74 22.47
CA LEU A 731 -24.73 -21.02 21.79
C LEU A 731 -26.03 -21.75 22.15
N LYS A 732 -26.84 -22.07 21.14
CA LYS A 732 -28.14 -22.75 21.29
C LYS A 732 -28.08 -24.22 20.91
N LYS A 733 -27.15 -24.58 20.02
CA LYS A 733 -27.00 -25.94 19.50
C LYS A 733 -25.54 -26.33 19.49
N LEU A 734 -25.23 -27.42 20.17
CA LEU A 734 -23.92 -28.04 20.19
C LEU A 734 -24.08 -29.50 19.76
N SER A 735 -23.39 -29.90 18.70
CA SER A 735 -23.30 -31.30 18.28
C SER A 735 -21.89 -31.81 18.56
N VAL A 736 -21.77 -32.87 19.35
CA VAL A 736 -20.48 -33.49 19.76
C VAL A 736 -20.54 -35.01 19.63
N ASP A 737 -21.39 -35.51 18.73
CA ASP A 737 -21.53 -36.95 18.47
C ASP A 737 -20.16 -37.46 18.00
N HIS A 738 -19.47 -38.14 18.91
CA HIS A 738 -18.06 -38.52 18.76
C HIS A 738 -17.98 -39.94 18.21
N SER A 739 -16.84 -40.24 17.59
CA SER A 739 -16.52 -41.59 17.13
C SER A 739 -15.18 -42.01 17.73
N GLU A 740 -14.83 -43.29 17.57
CA GLU A 740 -13.62 -43.89 18.16
C GLU A 740 -12.31 -43.18 17.76
N VAL A 741 -11.24 -43.51 18.49
CA VAL A 741 -9.89 -42.89 18.43
C VAL A 741 -9.33 -42.76 17.01
N PHE A 742 -9.68 -43.65 16.07
CA PHE A 742 -9.11 -43.67 14.72
C PHE A 742 -9.35 -42.37 13.91
N ARG A 743 -10.33 -41.55 14.29
CA ARG A 743 -10.64 -40.27 13.62
C ARG A 743 -9.64 -39.13 13.85
N ILE A 744 -8.57 -39.37 14.62
CA ILE A 744 -7.43 -38.44 14.76
C ILE A 744 -6.35 -38.64 13.69
N THR A 745 -6.52 -39.64 12.80
CA THR A 745 -5.54 -39.97 11.75
C THR A 745 -5.87 -39.25 10.44
N PRO A 746 -4.92 -38.55 9.80
CA PRO A 746 -5.16 -37.82 8.55
C PRO A 746 -5.41 -38.76 7.35
N GLY A 747 -6.05 -38.22 6.30
CA GLY A 747 -6.25 -38.92 5.02
C GLY A 747 -7.33 -40.03 5.04
N LEU A 748 -7.23 -40.99 4.12
CA LEU A 748 -8.25 -42.06 3.95
C LEU A 748 -8.41 -42.96 5.19
N GLN A 749 -7.37 -43.05 6.02
CA GLN A 749 -7.36 -43.83 7.27
C GLN A 749 -8.35 -43.29 8.30
N LYS A 750 -8.73 -42.01 8.21
CA LYS A 750 -9.79 -41.36 9.00
C LYS A 750 -11.16 -42.04 8.90
N TYR A 751 -11.42 -42.70 7.78
CA TYR A 751 -12.69 -43.36 7.46
C TYR A 751 -12.59 -44.90 7.47
N ALA A 752 -11.42 -45.44 7.83
CA ALA A 752 -11.25 -46.88 7.95
C ALA A 752 -11.88 -47.35 9.26
N GLU A 753 -12.85 -48.26 9.17
CA GLU A 753 -13.30 -49.02 10.34
C GLU A 753 -12.19 -49.97 10.78
N THR A 754 -11.89 -49.99 12.08
CA THR A 754 -11.02 -50.99 12.70
C THR A 754 -11.64 -52.38 12.52
N PRO A 755 -10.97 -53.34 11.85
CA PRO A 755 -11.45 -54.71 11.87
C PRO A 755 -11.17 -55.30 13.26
N GLY A 756 -12.20 -55.31 14.12
CA GLY A 756 -12.19 -56.12 15.34
C GLY A 756 -12.75 -55.41 16.57
N GLN A 757 -14.06 -55.58 16.81
CA GLN A 757 -14.62 -56.09 18.07
C GLN A 757 -16.12 -56.41 17.83
N ASP A 758 -16.44 -57.71 17.82
CA ASP A 758 -17.76 -58.37 17.80
C ASP A 758 -18.77 -58.01 16.71
N ALA A 759 -18.54 -58.56 15.50
CA ALA A 759 -19.62 -58.93 14.59
C ALA A 759 -19.89 -60.44 14.70
N GLU A 760 -20.66 -60.87 15.70
CA GLU A 760 -21.31 -62.17 15.66
C GLU A 760 -22.31 -62.21 14.49
N LEU A 761 -21.90 -62.87 13.41
CA LEU A 761 -22.78 -63.31 12.33
C LEU A 761 -23.90 -64.21 12.89
N ARG A 762 -25.08 -63.65 13.15
CA ARG A 762 -26.32 -64.42 13.19
C ARG A 762 -26.78 -64.73 11.77
N VAL A 763 -26.25 -65.82 11.23
CA VAL A 763 -26.85 -66.51 10.07
C VAL A 763 -28.15 -67.15 10.52
N LEU A 764 -29.28 -66.61 10.05
CA LEU A 764 -30.58 -67.28 10.10
C LEU A 764 -30.51 -68.57 9.26
N LYS A 765 -30.46 -69.73 9.93
CA LYS A 765 -30.87 -71.00 9.35
C LYS A 765 -32.40 -71.03 9.33
N ASN A 766 -33.00 -71.17 8.15
CA ASN A 766 -34.41 -71.52 7.98
C ASN A 766 -34.70 -72.86 8.67
N PRO A 767 -35.82 -72.99 9.41
CA PRO A 767 -36.38 -74.30 9.69
C PRO A 767 -37.18 -74.80 8.48
N THR A 768 -37.08 -76.12 8.29
CA THR A 768 -37.69 -77.02 7.30
C THR A 768 -39.11 -76.70 6.86
#